data_AF-F9FEP8-F1
#
_entry.id   AF-F9FEP8-F1
#
_cell.length_a   1.000
_cell.length_b   1.000
_cell.length_c   1.000
_cell.angle_alpha   90.00
_cell.angle_beta   90.00
_cell.angle_gamma   90.00
#
_symmetry.space_group_name_H-M   'P 1'
#
loop_
_entity.id
_entity.type
_entity.pdbx_description
1 polymer ?
#
loop_
_entity_poly.entity_id
_entity_poly.type
_entity_poly.pdbx_seq_one_letter_code
_entity_poly.pdbx_strand_id
1 'polypeptide(L)'
;MRIDILGTAASTVLLGLNTVPVQALRPCPLFGPNLPIPTALSDDVSIRNALPEILQLVPSLDVDFRNTSFSIDIYPAADQRPLFSYHHSAPTLQKHGHGVQAVNDTTVYRIGSISKLLTAYVYLLEAGDVSFNQPVTRYVPELADISARLRNKSASALQYVDWDAITIGALASHMAGIPRDFPSPASADRQLARLGFPPVRAVDFAYCGKSVLYPCNRTAFFDAIRTRHPVEAAFSTPIYSNIGYQIMAYALENITGTTYPDILSRQLILPLGLNSTSYAKPANTDSSIIPDSPSSSWYDVDTRDEGPAAGIYSSIADLRRIGQSILTYEMLSPSQTRRWMKPLSFTADPQVAVGAPWEIARVTSTINRASWMYTKGGQLGMYSSLMALLPDWGVGLTVLAAGTGASGVVGMIPGAMVSKLVPALEQAAKRQARQSYSGRYGDERNGMTVAVQDSLPGLGVTSWFFDGRDMFDSIRLMVSGSSTGSGNVSMRLYPTGLQTQTDGKARLESWRAVYEIIDAASPPSPYCASWFGVDSVTYGGVSIDEFVIDLSADGTSQGITISAFDTRLERFQLPDCVAMNTTTSLPNGVEATGFSPFLAPNAIFLSFYSILLLLHVLIALRFWRFFGYSIGMVCGILLELVGYCGKVQLSHNRDNKDGYIIGLTLGPTFLSSALYLNISTLQQRFSSSQFTRISPRLFASLFIIGDFICLCFIGCGGSLAAIFAENPIGVDLMITGLAVQVLFTTIFCLALWAIYRRAWQDILQEKRHLYVIGLAVASACLFVRSCWRCAELSGGFNGPLSSMEGVFFALDSVPIVVMTVTLTILHPELWLRACKASSGKLVCAGNYSMEF
;
A
#
# COMPACT_ATOMS: atom_id res chain seq x y z
N MET A 1 -39.01 -40.15 -18.47
CA MET A 1 -39.76 -38.95 -18.90
C MET A 1 -40.02 -38.10 -17.66
N ARG A 2 -39.54 -36.84 -17.66
CA ARG A 2 -39.92 -35.66 -16.84
C ARG A 2 -40.00 -35.72 -15.28
N ILE A 3 -39.15 -34.92 -14.60
CA ILE A 3 -39.45 -33.64 -13.86
C ILE A 3 -40.59 -33.73 -12.79
N ASP A 4 -40.52 -33.33 -11.49
CA ASP A 4 -39.87 -32.18 -10.83
C ASP A 4 -39.93 -32.21 -9.26
N ILE A 5 -39.11 -31.33 -8.64
CA ILE A 5 -39.22 -30.60 -7.33
C ILE A 5 -38.85 -31.30 -5.97
N LEU A 6 -37.63 -30.98 -5.50
CA LEU A 6 -37.14 -30.83 -4.11
C LEU A 6 -37.12 -29.32 -3.79
N GLY A 7 -37.19 -28.76 -2.57
CA GLY A 7 -37.19 -29.26 -1.20
C GLY A 7 -37.01 -28.05 -0.28
N THR A 8 -37.91 -27.85 0.69
CA THR A 8 -37.84 -26.80 1.73
C THR A 8 -37.73 -27.47 3.09
N ALA A 9 -36.54 -27.45 3.72
CA ALA A 9 -36.33 -27.45 5.17
C ALA A 9 -34.86 -27.79 5.52
N ALA A 10 -34.00 -26.77 5.62
CA ALA A 10 -32.79 -26.78 6.45
C ALA A 10 -32.08 -25.42 6.35
N SER A 11 -32.59 -24.38 7.03
CA SER A 11 -31.88 -23.11 7.23
C SER A 11 -32.43 -22.37 8.44
N THR A 12 -32.26 -22.95 9.62
CA THR A 12 -32.47 -22.28 10.90
C THR A 12 -31.50 -22.90 11.89
N VAL A 13 -30.29 -22.32 11.98
CA VAL A 13 -29.32 -22.31 13.09
C VAL A 13 -27.99 -21.82 12.51
N LEU A 14 -27.77 -20.50 12.58
CA LEU A 14 -26.49 -19.75 12.61
C LEU A 14 -26.75 -18.28 12.25
N LEU A 15 -27.65 -17.63 13.01
CA LEU A 15 -27.67 -16.17 13.12
C LEU A 15 -26.70 -15.76 14.21
N GLY A 16 -25.41 -15.98 13.96
CA GLY A 16 -24.37 -15.08 14.45
C GLY A 16 -24.30 -13.95 13.45
N LEU A 17 -24.82 -12.77 13.82
CA LEU A 17 -24.58 -11.52 13.10
C LEU A 17 -23.09 -11.20 13.16
N ASN A 18 -22.28 -11.86 12.34
CA ASN A 18 -21.17 -11.18 11.73
C ASN A 18 -21.82 -10.24 10.70
N THR A 19 -22.08 -9.00 11.11
CA THR A 19 -22.09 -7.91 10.15
C THR A 19 -20.68 -7.87 9.57
N VAL A 20 -20.41 -8.70 8.55
CA VAL A 20 -19.28 -8.47 7.67
C VAL A 20 -19.55 -7.08 7.11
N PRO A 21 -18.74 -6.06 7.43
CA PRO A 21 -18.95 -4.75 6.84
C PRO A 21 -18.98 -4.96 5.33
N VAL A 22 -20.03 -4.47 4.68
CA VAL A 22 -20.07 -4.36 3.22
C VAL A 22 -18.90 -3.45 2.88
N GLN A 23 -17.74 -4.04 2.60
CA GLN A 23 -16.60 -3.30 2.11
C GLN A 23 -17.01 -2.81 0.73
N ALA A 24 -17.14 -1.50 0.57
CA ALA A 24 -17.37 -0.88 -0.74
C ALA A 24 -16.37 -1.48 -1.73
N LEU A 25 -16.87 -1.90 -2.90
CA LEU A 25 -16.05 -2.44 -3.97
C LEU A 25 -14.98 -1.40 -4.32
N ARG A 26 -13.71 -1.76 -4.14
CA ARG A 26 -12.59 -0.93 -4.62
C ARG A 26 -12.53 -1.08 -6.15
N PRO A 27 -12.39 0.02 -6.91
CA PRO A 27 -12.25 -0.06 -8.35
C PRO A 27 -11.14 -1.04 -8.77
N CYS A 28 -11.43 -1.90 -9.73
CA CYS A 28 -10.56 -2.97 -10.23
C CYS A 28 -9.80 -2.46 -11.47
N PRO A 29 -8.54 -2.01 -11.33
CA PRO A 29 -7.78 -1.49 -12.47
C PRO A 29 -7.38 -2.59 -13.45
N LEU A 30 -7.14 -2.21 -14.70
CA LEU A 30 -6.44 -3.07 -15.66
C LEU A 30 -5.01 -3.32 -15.22
N PHE A 31 -4.47 -4.50 -15.53
CA PHE A 31 -3.09 -4.83 -15.17
C PHE A 31 -2.09 -3.97 -15.95
N GLY A 32 -1.26 -3.21 -15.23
CA GLY A 32 -0.19 -2.38 -15.78
C GLY A 32 -0.09 -1.03 -15.07
N PRO A 33 0.55 -0.03 -15.72
CA PRO A 33 0.57 1.34 -15.23
C PRO A 33 -0.86 1.90 -15.15
N ASN A 34 -1.28 2.31 -13.95
CA ASN A 34 -2.59 2.97 -13.78
C ASN A 34 -2.58 4.42 -14.27
N LEU A 35 -1.42 5.05 -14.28
CA LEU A 35 -1.15 6.39 -14.76
C LEU A 35 0.07 6.31 -15.70
N PRO A 36 0.32 7.35 -16.52
CA PRO A 36 1.49 7.38 -17.38
C PRO A 36 2.77 7.29 -16.54
N ILE A 37 3.77 6.61 -17.11
CA ILE A 37 5.06 6.43 -16.45
C ILE A 37 5.65 7.82 -16.16
N PRO A 38 6.00 8.13 -14.89
CA PRO A 38 6.54 9.43 -14.54
C PRO A 38 7.93 9.63 -15.17
N THR A 39 8.21 10.87 -15.55
CA THR A 39 9.48 11.29 -16.16
C THR A 39 10.20 12.29 -15.27
N ALA A 40 11.47 12.63 -15.57
CA ALA A 40 12.26 13.61 -14.80
C ALA A 40 12.24 13.35 -13.28
N LEU A 41 12.35 12.07 -12.89
CA LEU A 41 12.20 11.64 -11.49
C LEU A 41 13.27 12.22 -10.57
N SER A 42 14.44 12.62 -11.10
CA SER A 42 15.48 13.31 -10.34
C SER A 42 15.04 14.65 -9.77
N ASP A 43 14.13 15.34 -10.46
CA ASP A 43 13.66 16.68 -10.09
C ASP A 43 12.40 16.63 -9.21
N ASP A 44 11.77 15.45 -9.11
CA ASP A 44 10.54 15.26 -8.36
C ASP A 44 10.77 15.36 -6.85
N VAL A 45 9.93 16.14 -6.17
CA VAL A 45 10.06 16.39 -4.72
C VAL A 45 9.81 15.13 -3.87
N SER A 46 8.92 14.24 -4.31
CA SER A 46 8.65 12.99 -3.57
C SER A 46 9.86 12.07 -3.62
N ILE A 47 10.54 11.99 -4.76
CA ILE A 47 11.76 11.20 -4.91
C ILE A 47 12.89 11.82 -4.09
N ARG A 48 13.14 13.12 -4.21
CA ARG A 48 14.19 13.82 -3.44
C ARG A 48 14.02 13.68 -1.93
N ASN A 49 12.79 13.62 -1.44
CA ASN A 49 12.52 13.40 -0.01
C ASN A 49 12.70 11.93 0.41
N ALA A 50 12.38 10.97 -0.45
CA ALA A 50 12.49 9.54 -0.14
C ALA A 50 13.94 9.03 -0.14
N LEU A 51 14.82 9.58 -0.99
CA LEU A 51 16.19 9.10 -1.12
C LEU A 51 17.03 9.20 0.19
N PRO A 52 17.00 10.29 0.96
CA PRO A 52 17.67 10.35 2.26
C PRO A 52 17.12 9.34 3.28
N GLU A 53 15.81 9.09 3.29
CA GLU A 53 15.22 8.07 4.16
C GLU A 53 15.73 6.67 3.80
N ILE A 54 15.81 6.36 2.51
CA ILE A 54 16.37 5.11 2.01
C ILE A 54 17.83 4.96 2.47
N LEU A 55 18.63 6.02 2.40
CA LEU A 55 20.01 6.03 2.88
C LEU A 55 20.12 5.76 4.38
N GLN A 56 19.25 6.35 5.18
CA GLN A 56 19.25 6.15 6.63
C GLN A 56 18.82 4.74 7.04
N LEU A 57 18.03 4.05 6.20
CA LEU A 57 17.64 2.67 6.45
C LEU A 57 18.80 1.69 6.29
N VAL A 58 19.70 1.90 5.33
CA VAL A 58 20.77 0.92 5.01
C VAL A 58 21.61 0.56 6.24
N PRO A 59 22.18 1.50 7.03
CA PRO A 59 22.98 1.17 8.20
C PRO A 59 22.20 0.52 9.36
N SER A 60 20.86 0.61 9.36
CA SER A 60 20.00 0.08 10.42
C SER A 60 19.64 -1.40 10.24
N LEU A 61 19.93 -1.97 9.07
CA LEU A 61 19.63 -3.35 8.75
C LEU A 61 20.61 -4.31 9.43
N ASP A 62 20.14 -5.49 9.83
CA ASP A 62 20.95 -6.53 10.47
C ASP A 62 21.81 -7.28 9.45
N VAL A 63 22.85 -6.61 8.95
CA VAL A 63 23.72 -7.08 7.87
C VAL A 63 25.18 -7.02 8.32
N ASP A 64 26.01 -7.98 7.90
CA ASP A 64 27.46 -7.96 8.17
C ASP A 64 28.19 -6.94 7.28
N PHE A 65 28.15 -5.67 7.67
CA PHE A 65 28.88 -4.57 7.01
C PHE A 65 30.40 -4.66 7.17
N ARG A 66 30.92 -5.50 8.08
CA ARG A 66 32.37 -5.60 8.33
C ARG A 66 33.07 -6.51 7.32
N ASN A 67 32.39 -7.55 6.88
CA ASN A 67 32.93 -8.55 5.95
C ASN A 67 32.23 -8.59 4.59
N THR A 68 31.28 -7.68 4.35
CA THR A 68 30.51 -7.65 3.10
C THR A 68 30.55 -6.26 2.47
N SER A 69 31.06 -6.20 1.25
CA SER A 69 30.97 -4.99 0.42
C SER A 69 29.79 -5.13 -0.53
N PHE A 70 29.13 -4.03 -0.85
CA PHE A 70 27.99 -4.06 -1.77
C PHE A 70 27.80 -2.72 -2.48
N SER A 71 27.07 -2.77 -3.58
CA SER A 71 26.65 -1.63 -4.39
C SER A 71 25.15 -1.68 -4.61
N ILE A 72 24.50 -0.53 -4.56
CA ILE A 72 23.07 -0.34 -4.74
C ILE A 72 22.88 0.76 -5.79
N ASP A 73 21.95 0.53 -6.72
CA ASP A 73 21.60 1.51 -7.75
C ASP A 73 20.08 1.53 -7.96
N ILE A 74 19.46 2.71 -7.89
CA ILE A 74 18.09 2.96 -8.36
C ILE A 74 18.21 3.88 -9.56
N TYR A 75 17.63 3.48 -10.68
CA TYR A 75 17.76 4.21 -11.93
C TYR A 75 16.41 4.30 -12.65
N PRO A 76 16.11 5.45 -13.28
CA PRO A 76 14.95 5.58 -14.12
C PRO A 76 15.29 5.04 -15.52
N ALA A 77 14.27 4.63 -16.27
CA ALA A 77 14.41 4.09 -17.61
C ALA A 77 14.93 5.15 -18.60
N ALA A 78 14.47 6.39 -18.44
CA ALA A 78 14.68 7.47 -19.41
C ALA A 78 15.96 8.29 -19.19
N ASP A 79 16.58 8.26 -18.00
CA ASP A 79 17.74 9.10 -17.69
C ASP A 79 19.05 8.32 -17.76
N GLN A 80 20.13 8.98 -18.20
CA GLN A 80 21.45 8.33 -18.25
C GLN A 80 22.07 8.09 -16.86
N ARG A 81 21.61 8.82 -15.84
CA ARG A 81 22.15 8.78 -14.49
C ARG A 81 21.18 8.08 -13.54
N PRO A 82 21.68 7.40 -12.51
CA PRO A 82 20.83 6.83 -11.48
C PRO A 82 20.20 7.94 -10.63
N LEU A 83 19.00 7.69 -10.10
CA LEU A 83 18.41 8.49 -9.04
C LEU A 83 19.24 8.38 -7.76
N PHE A 84 19.83 7.21 -7.55
CA PHE A 84 20.54 6.86 -6.34
C PHE A 84 21.59 5.80 -6.63
N SER A 85 22.84 6.06 -6.24
CA SER A 85 23.92 5.08 -6.26
C SER A 85 24.67 5.12 -4.93
N TYR A 86 24.82 3.97 -4.29
CA TYR A 86 25.52 3.84 -3.01
C TYR A 86 26.43 2.63 -3.01
N HIS A 87 27.66 2.80 -2.52
CA HIS A 87 28.68 1.78 -2.51
C HIS A 87 29.29 1.69 -1.11
N HIS A 88 29.24 0.51 -0.51
CA HIS A 88 29.81 0.22 0.79
C HIS A 88 31.00 -0.73 0.62
N SER A 89 32.18 -0.29 1.07
CA SER A 89 33.39 -1.11 1.06
C SER A 89 33.64 -1.66 2.46
N ALA A 90 33.66 -2.98 2.60
CA ALA A 90 33.96 -3.64 3.85
C ALA A 90 35.39 -3.29 4.33
N PRO A 91 35.62 -3.01 5.62
CA PRO A 91 36.96 -2.78 6.16
C PRO A 91 37.93 -3.95 5.94
N THR A 92 37.42 -5.16 5.78
CA THR A 92 38.21 -6.35 5.41
C THR A 92 38.80 -6.21 4.01
N LEU A 93 38.05 -5.65 3.06
CA LEU A 93 38.48 -5.47 1.66
C LEU A 93 39.80 -4.68 1.56
N GLN A 94 39.97 -3.65 2.38
CA GLN A 94 41.17 -2.79 2.42
C GLN A 94 42.46 -3.51 2.83
N LYS A 95 42.35 -4.73 3.38
CA LYS A 95 43.48 -5.52 3.86
C LYS A 95 43.85 -6.66 2.91
N HIS A 96 43.05 -6.90 1.88
CA HIS A 96 43.30 -7.97 0.92
C HIS A 96 44.22 -7.48 -0.21
N GLY A 97 45.16 -8.32 -0.65
CA GLY A 97 46.07 -8.02 -1.76
C GLY A 97 45.49 -8.31 -3.16
N HIS A 98 44.17 -8.47 -3.28
CA HIS A 98 43.50 -8.91 -4.51
C HIS A 98 42.34 -7.99 -4.87
N GLY A 99 42.28 -7.58 -6.13
CA GLY A 99 41.18 -6.77 -6.65
C GLY A 99 41.12 -5.36 -6.08
N VAL A 100 39.93 -4.75 -6.16
CA VAL A 100 39.69 -3.39 -5.68
C VAL A 100 39.76 -3.30 -4.15
N GLN A 101 40.27 -2.17 -3.65
CA GLN A 101 40.27 -1.85 -2.21
C GLN A 101 39.02 -1.07 -1.78
N ALA A 102 38.30 -0.50 -2.75
CA ALA A 102 37.05 0.20 -2.57
C ALA A 102 36.14 -0.05 -3.77
N VAL A 103 34.86 -0.30 -3.50
CA VAL A 103 33.86 -0.55 -4.53
C VAL A 103 33.27 0.76 -5.08
N ASN A 104 32.96 0.76 -6.37
CA ASN A 104 32.32 1.85 -7.11
C ASN A 104 31.36 1.28 -8.18
N ASP A 105 30.82 2.15 -9.02
CA ASP A 105 29.85 1.81 -10.06
C ASP A 105 30.38 0.91 -11.18
N THR A 106 31.68 0.96 -11.45
CA THR A 106 32.36 0.15 -12.48
C THR A 106 32.99 -1.13 -11.95
N THR A 107 32.97 -1.33 -10.63
CA THR A 107 33.53 -2.53 -9.98
C THR A 107 32.84 -3.78 -10.49
N VAL A 108 33.64 -4.79 -10.87
CA VAL A 108 33.17 -6.05 -11.45
C VAL A 108 32.87 -7.07 -10.35
N TYR A 109 31.63 -7.57 -10.34
CA TYR A 109 31.14 -8.64 -9.47
C TYR A 109 30.86 -9.90 -10.30
N ARG A 110 30.81 -11.07 -9.65
CA ARG A 110 30.05 -12.20 -10.20
C ARG A 110 28.57 -11.92 -10.01
N ILE A 111 27.77 -12.05 -11.08
CA ILE A 111 26.33 -11.79 -11.01
C ILE A 111 25.49 -13.06 -10.83
N GLY A 112 26.13 -14.22 -10.78
CA GLY A 112 25.48 -15.52 -10.60
C GLY A 112 24.32 -15.69 -11.57
N SER A 113 23.16 -16.11 -11.05
CA SER A 113 21.97 -16.42 -11.86
C SER A 113 21.27 -15.24 -12.54
N ILE A 114 21.72 -13.99 -12.38
CA ILE A 114 21.36 -12.92 -13.33
C ILE A 114 21.85 -13.28 -14.75
N SER A 115 22.86 -14.14 -14.89
CA SER A 115 23.29 -14.70 -16.18
C SER A 115 22.14 -15.34 -16.97
N LYS A 116 21.14 -15.93 -16.28
CA LYS A 116 19.93 -16.49 -16.93
C LYS A 116 19.09 -15.41 -17.60
N LEU A 117 18.92 -14.27 -16.92
CA LEU A 117 18.22 -13.12 -17.49
C LEU A 117 18.92 -12.64 -18.77
N LEU A 118 20.25 -12.53 -18.74
CA LEU A 118 21.03 -12.13 -19.91
C LEU A 118 20.95 -13.17 -21.04
N THR A 119 20.98 -14.47 -20.70
CA THR A 119 20.81 -15.56 -21.67
C THR A 119 19.45 -15.49 -22.36
N ALA A 120 18.37 -15.31 -21.60
CA ALA A 120 17.02 -15.18 -22.16
C ALA A 120 16.91 -13.92 -23.04
N TYR A 121 17.49 -12.80 -22.60
CA TYR A 121 17.46 -11.56 -23.36
C TYR A 121 18.23 -11.68 -24.68
N VAL A 122 19.45 -12.21 -24.64
CA VAL A 122 20.27 -12.46 -25.84
C VAL A 122 19.61 -13.45 -26.79
N TYR A 123 18.98 -14.51 -26.26
CA TYR A 123 18.23 -15.44 -27.08
C TYR A 123 17.11 -14.74 -27.85
N LEU A 124 16.34 -13.87 -27.20
CA LEU A 124 15.27 -13.10 -27.84
C LEU A 124 15.80 -12.11 -28.89
N LEU A 125 16.96 -11.50 -28.65
CA LEU A 125 17.63 -10.60 -29.60
C LEU A 125 18.11 -11.32 -30.86
N GLU A 126 18.60 -12.55 -30.71
CA GLU A 126 19.20 -13.31 -31.80
C GLU A 126 18.19 -14.16 -32.58
N ALA A 127 17.32 -14.89 -31.86
CA ALA A 127 16.43 -15.90 -32.44
C ALA A 127 14.93 -15.57 -32.28
N GLY A 128 14.58 -14.53 -31.53
CA GLY A 128 13.19 -14.22 -31.20
C GLY A 128 12.54 -15.24 -30.26
N ASP A 129 11.21 -15.26 -30.21
CA ASP A 129 10.43 -16.15 -29.33
C ASP A 129 9.55 -17.16 -30.08
N VAL A 130 9.70 -17.30 -31.39
CA VAL A 130 8.99 -18.34 -32.15
C VAL A 130 9.40 -19.74 -31.68
N SER A 131 10.67 -19.94 -31.37
CA SER A 131 11.20 -21.21 -30.86
C SER A 131 10.71 -21.56 -29.45
N PHE A 132 10.15 -20.60 -28.69
CA PHE A 132 9.69 -20.85 -27.31
C PHE A 132 8.55 -21.87 -27.24
N ASN A 133 7.81 -22.05 -28.34
CA ASN A 133 6.72 -23.03 -28.46
C ASN A 133 7.11 -24.27 -29.27
N GLN A 134 8.39 -24.46 -29.56
CA GLN A 134 8.88 -25.60 -30.33
C GLN A 134 9.70 -26.55 -29.45
N PRO A 135 9.63 -27.88 -29.68
CA PRO A 135 10.38 -28.85 -28.92
C PRO A 135 11.89 -28.57 -28.95
N VAL A 136 12.55 -28.73 -27.81
CA VAL A 136 14.01 -28.55 -27.69
C VAL A 136 14.77 -29.54 -28.58
N THR A 137 14.20 -30.73 -28.83
CA THR A 137 14.78 -31.76 -29.71
C THR A 137 14.93 -31.28 -31.16
N ARG A 138 14.20 -30.24 -31.58
CA ARG A 138 14.40 -29.61 -32.89
C ARG A 138 15.75 -28.91 -33.02
N TYR A 139 16.30 -28.43 -31.90
CA TYR A 139 17.48 -27.57 -31.87
C TYR A 139 18.69 -28.24 -31.21
N VAL A 140 18.47 -29.31 -30.45
CA VAL A 140 19.54 -30.02 -29.73
C VAL A 140 19.55 -31.49 -30.18
N PRO A 141 20.40 -31.86 -31.16
CA PRO A 141 20.45 -33.20 -31.74
C PRO A 141 20.70 -34.32 -30.72
N GLU A 142 21.47 -34.05 -29.67
CA GLU A 142 21.75 -35.03 -28.62
C GLU A 142 20.49 -35.41 -27.84
N LEU A 143 19.58 -34.46 -27.61
CA LEU A 143 18.29 -34.72 -26.97
C LEU A 143 17.33 -35.43 -27.93
N ALA A 144 17.40 -35.14 -29.23
CA ALA A 144 16.64 -35.87 -30.24
C ALA A 144 17.06 -37.34 -30.32
N ASP A 145 18.37 -37.64 -30.29
CA ASP A 145 18.91 -39.00 -30.25
C ASP A 145 18.49 -39.73 -28.95
N ILE A 146 18.59 -39.06 -27.80
CA ILE A 146 18.11 -39.63 -26.52
C ILE A 146 16.62 -40.00 -26.62
N SER A 147 15.79 -39.10 -27.13
CA SER A 147 14.34 -39.34 -27.27
C SER A 147 14.02 -40.46 -28.24
N ALA A 148 14.68 -40.49 -29.41
CA ALA A 148 14.49 -41.54 -30.40
C ALA A 148 14.84 -42.94 -29.85
N ARG A 149 15.93 -43.06 -29.07
CA ARG A 149 16.32 -44.33 -28.43
C ARG A 149 15.32 -44.77 -27.36
N LEU A 150 14.73 -43.81 -26.64
CA LEU A 150 13.75 -44.08 -25.60
C LEU A 150 12.40 -44.50 -26.17
N ARG A 151 11.94 -43.94 -27.30
CA ARG A 151 10.70 -44.38 -27.97
C ARG A 151 10.73 -45.84 -28.39
N ASN A 152 11.92 -46.35 -28.73
CA ASN A 152 12.12 -47.75 -29.14
C ASN A 152 12.15 -48.73 -27.95
N LYS A 153 12.15 -48.22 -26.72
CA LYS A 153 12.04 -49.01 -25.48
C LYS A 153 10.72 -48.62 -24.82
N SER A 154 10.06 -49.52 -24.10
CA SER A 154 8.93 -49.11 -23.24
C SER A 154 9.45 -48.32 -22.04
N ALA A 155 10.00 -47.13 -22.28
CA ALA A 155 10.69 -46.30 -21.32
C ALA A 155 9.70 -45.75 -20.28
N SER A 156 10.04 -45.88 -19.01
CA SER A 156 9.22 -45.38 -17.92
C SER A 156 9.32 -43.86 -17.82
N ALA A 157 8.18 -43.17 -17.78
CA ALA A 157 8.09 -41.73 -17.51
C ALA A 157 8.62 -41.35 -16.11
N LEU A 158 8.88 -42.32 -15.24
CA LEU A 158 9.49 -42.11 -13.93
C LEU A 158 11.03 -42.08 -13.98
N GLN A 159 11.63 -42.62 -15.05
CA GLN A 159 13.08 -42.78 -15.17
C GLN A 159 13.69 -41.85 -16.22
N TYR A 160 12.92 -41.46 -17.22
CA TYR A 160 13.43 -40.72 -18.37
C TYR A 160 12.63 -39.45 -18.65
N VAL A 161 13.37 -38.38 -18.96
CA VAL A 161 12.80 -37.10 -19.37
C VAL A 161 12.24 -37.22 -20.78
N ASP A 162 10.99 -36.77 -20.97
CA ASP A 162 10.37 -36.64 -22.29
C ASP A 162 10.81 -35.31 -22.95
N TRP A 163 11.95 -35.34 -23.66
CA TRP A 163 12.49 -34.13 -24.29
C TRP A 163 11.66 -33.65 -25.48
N ASP A 164 10.81 -34.49 -26.08
CA ASP A 164 9.93 -34.08 -27.17
C ASP A 164 8.78 -33.19 -26.67
N ALA A 165 8.40 -33.30 -25.40
CA ALA A 165 7.42 -32.44 -24.74
C ALA A 165 7.98 -31.09 -24.26
N ILE A 166 9.30 -30.99 -24.07
CA ILE A 166 9.95 -29.79 -23.53
C ILE A 166 10.23 -28.78 -24.65
N THR A 167 9.82 -27.53 -24.46
CA THR A 167 10.12 -26.43 -25.40
C THR A 167 11.26 -25.53 -24.91
N ILE A 168 11.79 -24.66 -25.78
CA ILE A 168 12.74 -23.61 -25.37
C ILE A 168 12.11 -22.70 -24.29
N GLY A 169 10.83 -22.37 -24.43
CA GLY A 169 10.10 -21.57 -23.45
C GLY A 169 9.98 -22.28 -22.10
N ALA A 170 9.82 -23.61 -22.10
CA ALA A 170 9.80 -24.40 -20.87
C ALA A 170 11.15 -24.39 -20.13
N LEU A 171 12.28 -24.39 -20.88
CA LEU A 171 13.61 -24.23 -20.28
C LEU A 171 13.77 -22.82 -19.68
N ALA A 172 13.41 -21.80 -20.46
CA ALA A 172 13.55 -20.41 -20.04
C ALA A 172 12.70 -20.06 -18.80
N SER A 173 11.51 -20.66 -18.70
CA SER A 173 10.53 -20.42 -17.62
C SER A 173 10.57 -21.41 -16.46
N HIS A 174 11.56 -22.31 -16.44
CA HIS A 174 11.65 -23.38 -15.43
C HIS A 174 10.44 -24.34 -15.43
N MET A 175 9.66 -24.39 -16.51
CA MET A 175 8.50 -25.28 -16.67
C MET A 175 8.86 -26.62 -17.33
N ALA A 176 10.14 -26.92 -17.54
CA ALA A 176 10.57 -28.14 -18.22
C ALA A 176 10.47 -29.42 -17.36
N GLY A 177 10.31 -29.31 -16.03
CA GLY A 177 10.26 -30.47 -15.13
C GLY A 177 11.58 -31.25 -15.03
N ILE A 178 12.68 -30.65 -15.48
CA ILE A 178 14.01 -31.28 -15.51
C ILE A 178 14.80 -31.01 -14.22
N PRO A 179 15.83 -31.83 -13.93
CA PRO A 179 16.75 -31.62 -12.83
C PRO A 179 17.28 -30.19 -12.70
N ARG A 180 17.54 -29.79 -11.45
CA ARG A 180 18.23 -28.53 -11.16
C ARG A 180 19.62 -28.50 -11.80
N ASP A 181 20.41 -29.52 -11.48
CA ASP A 181 21.83 -29.66 -11.80
C ASP A 181 22.12 -31.06 -12.37
N PHE A 182 23.29 -31.21 -13.01
CA PHE A 182 23.84 -32.51 -13.42
C PHE A 182 24.18 -33.40 -12.20
N PRO A 183 24.33 -34.72 -12.37
CA PRO A 183 24.67 -35.64 -11.27
C PRO A 183 25.91 -35.19 -10.49
N SER A 184 25.90 -35.34 -9.17
CA SER A 184 27.09 -35.08 -8.36
C SER A 184 28.24 -36.02 -8.74
N PRO A 185 29.51 -35.59 -8.62
CA PRO A 185 30.65 -36.46 -8.87
C PRO A 185 30.75 -37.55 -7.80
N ALA A 186 31.46 -38.65 -8.11
CA ALA A 186 31.70 -39.78 -7.21
C ALA A 186 32.26 -39.39 -5.83
N SER A 187 32.98 -38.26 -5.73
CA SER A 187 33.47 -37.71 -4.47
C SER A 187 32.34 -37.27 -3.53
N ALA A 188 31.25 -36.72 -4.06
CA ALA A 188 30.09 -36.32 -3.29
C ALA A 188 29.32 -37.53 -2.75
N ASP A 189 29.15 -38.58 -3.55
CA ASP A 189 28.53 -39.84 -3.09
C ASP A 189 29.31 -40.46 -1.93
N ARG A 190 30.65 -40.43 -2.00
CA ARG A 190 31.51 -40.87 -0.89
C ARG A 190 31.35 -40.02 0.37
N GLN A 191 31.09 -38.72 0.23
CA GLN A 191 30.79 -37.86 1.38
C GLN A 191 29.43 -38.19 1.98
N LEU A 192 28.39 -38.39 1.17
CA LEU A 192 27.08 -38.83 1.64
C LEU A 192 27.17 -40.19 2.34
N ALA A 193 27.93 -41.14 1.79
CA ALA A 193 28.16 -42.44 2.43
C ALA A 193 28.82 -42.30 3.81
N ARG A 194 29.75 -41.35 3.99
CA ARG A 194 30.34 -41.03 5.30
C ARG A 194 29.34 -40.44 6.30
N LEU A 195 28.25 -39.84 5.80
CA LEU A 195 27.14 -39.35 6.63
C LEU A 195 26.09 -40.44 6.93
N GLY A 196 26.33 -41.70 6.52
CA GLY A 196 25.46 -42.84 6.80
C GLY A 196 24.44 -43.17 5.69
N PHE A 197 24.50 -42.49 4.54
CA PHE A 197 23.69 -42.89 3.39
C PHE A 197 24.18 -44.25 2.83
N PRO A 198 23.28 -45.12 2.31
CA PRO A 198 23.69 -46.38 1.71
C PRO A 198 24.71 -46.14 0.58
N PRO A 199 25.81 -46.92 0.50
CA PRO A 199 26.78 -46.76 -0.56
C PRO A 199 26.12 -47.10 -1.90
N VAL A 200 26.27 -46.21 -2.88
CA VAL A 200 25.80 -46.40 -4.25
C VAL A 200 26.97 -46.66 -5.17
N ARG A 201 26.71 -47.32 -6.31
CA ARG A 201 27.71 -47.43 -7.38
C ARG A 201 27.93 -46.04 -7.98
N ALA A 202 29.10 -45.48 -7.71
CA ALA A 202 29.49 -44.21 -8.31
C ALA A 202 29.47 -44.30 -9.84
N VAL A 203 28.86 -43.31 -10.48
CA VAL A 203 28.95 -43.11 -11.93
C VAL A 203 30.01 -42.04 -12.16
N ASP A 204 31.05 -42.37 -12.92
CA ASP A 204 32.15 -41.44 -13.19
C ASP A 204 31.93 -40.79 -14.55
N PHE A 205 31.69 -39.48 -14.53
CA PHE A 205 31.59 -38.65 -15.72
C PHE A 205 32.84 -37.81 -15.85
N ALA A 206 33.17 -37.38 -17.07
CA ALA A 206 34.29 -36.48 -17.30
C ALA A 206 33.99 -35.09 -16.73
N TYR A 207 34.34 -34.90 -15.45
CA TYR A 207 34.25 -33.64 -14.73
C TYR A 207 35.61 -32.93 -14.68
N CYS A 208 35.58 -31.62 -14.85
CA CYS A 208 36.74 -30.74 -14.87
C CYS A 208 36.62 -29.65 -13.79
N GLY A 209 37.77 -29.24 -13.25
CA GLY A 209 37.86 -28.22 -12.19
C GLY A 209 38.71 -28.71 -11.02
N LYS A 210 39.18 -27.77 -10.19
CA LYS A 210 40.01 -28.10 -9.00
C LYS A 210 39.18 -28.23 -7.73
N SER A 211 38.25 -27.28 -7.51
CA SER A 211 37.47 -27.19 -6.26
C SER A 211 35.97 -27.41 -6.48
N VAL A 212 35.47 -27.00 -7.65
CA VAL A 212 34.09 -27.24 -8.10
C VAL A 212 34.18 -27.94 -9.45
N LEU A 213 33.42 -29.03 -9.60
CA LEU A 213 33.49 -29.93 -10.74
C LEU A 213 32.29 -29.70 -11.66
N TYR A 214 32.56 -29.32 -12.91
CA TYR A 214 31.57 -29.15 -13.99
C TYR A 214 31.89 -30.13 -15.14
N PRO A 215 30.91 -30.57 -15.94
CA PRO A 215 31.20 -31.40 -17.11
C PRO A 215 32.27 -30.75 -17.99
N CYS A 216 33.29 -31.52 -18.38
CA CYS A 216 34.45 -30.99 -19.11
C CYS A 216 34.07 -30.42 -20.49
N ASN A 217 33.02 -30.95 -21.11
CA ASN A 217 32.55 -30.59 -22.44
C ASN A 217 31.10 -31.02 -22.63
N ARG A 218 30.51 -30.60 -23.77
CA ARG A 218 29.16 -30.94 -24.21
C ARG A 218 28.84 -32.45 -24.20
N THR A 219 29.78 -33.31 -24.59
CA THR A 219 29.57 -34.77 -24.56
C THR A 219 29.42 -35.28 -23.13
N ALA A 220 30.32 -34.87 -22.24
CA ALA A 220 30.26 -35.22 -20.82
C ALA A 220 28.96 -34.72 -20.16
N PHE A 221 28.49 -33.54 -20.54
CA PHE A 221 27.21 -33.00 -20.08
C PHE A 221 26.03 -33.91 -20.47
N PHE A 222 25.92 -34.26 -21.76
CA PHE A 222 24.83 -35.13 -22.23
C PHE A 222 24.91 -36.55 -21.67
N ASP A 223 26.11 -37.10 -21.47
CA ASP A 223 26.29 -38.37 -20.78
C ASP A 223 25.83 -38.32 -19.32
N ALA A 224 26.12 -37.20 -18.63
CA ALA A 224 25.71 -37.00 -17.26
C ALA A 224 24.18 -36.88 -17.11
N ILE A 225 23.52 -36.02 -17.90
CA ILE A 225 22.07 -35.81 -17.76
C ILE A 225 21.23 -37.01 -18.19
N ARG A 226 21.75 -37.92 -19.03
CA ARG A 226 21.07 -39.19 -19.39
C ARG A 226 20.75 -40.08 -18.19
N THR A 227 21.47 -39.89 -17.08
CA THR A 227 21.26 -40.67 -15.84
C THR A 227 20.32 -40.00 -14.85
N ARG A 228 19.88 -38.77 -15.14
CA ARG A 228 18.96 -38.04 -14.26
C ARG A 228 17.52 -38.37 -14.63
N HIS A 229 16.70 -38.60 -13.61
CA HIS A 229 15.27 -38.76 -13.77
C HIS A 229 14.59 -37.39 -13.96
N PRO A 230 13.40 -37.34 -14.59
CA PRO A 230 12.56 -36.16 -14.53
C PRO A 230 12.21 -35.84 -13.07
N VAL A 231 12.11 -34.55 -12.75
CA VAL A 231 11.66 -34.08 -11.43
C VAL A 231 10.15 -33.97 -11.39
N GLU A 232 9.56 -33.53 -12.50
CA GLU A 232 8.14 -33.29 -12.65
C GLU A 232 7.75 -33.43 -14.13
N ALA A 233 6.46 -33.64 -14.43
CA ALA A 233 5.98 -33.52 -15.81
C ALA A 233 6.18 -32.10 -16.36
N ALA A 234 6.54 -32.00 -17.64
CA ALA A 234 6.68 -30.70 -18.31
C ALA A 234 5.36 -29.91 -18.22
N PHE A 235 5.48 -28.61 -17.92
CA PHE A 235 4.39 -27.66 -17.72
C PHE A 235 3.49 -27.89 -16.49
N SER A 236 3.79 -28.83 -15.59
CA SER A 236 3.00 -29.01 -14.36
C SER A 236 3.19 -27.89 -13.34
N THR A 237 4.44 -27.56 -13.00
CA THR A 237 4.79 -26.51 -12.03
C THR A 237 6.23 -26.03 -12.26
N PRO A 238 6.59 -24.77 -11.93
CA PRO A 238 7.96 -24.29 -12.12
C PRO A 238 8.94 -24.99 -11.18
N ILE A 239 9.97 -25.63 -11.75
CA ILE A 239 11.08 -26.28 -11.06
C ILE A 239 12.39 -25.68 -11.56
N TYR A 240 13.09 -24.97 -10.68
CA TYR A 240 14.31 -24.26 -11.03
C TYR A 240 15.39 -25.19 -11.61
N SER A 241 15.97 -24.79 -12.76
CA SER A 241 17.00 -25.57 -13.45
C SER A 241 18.12 -24.69 -14.01
N ASN A 242 19.36 -25.01 -13.63
CA ASN A 242 20.57 -24.43 -14.21
C ASN A 242 20.88 -25.07 -15.56
N ILE A 243 20.80 -26.41 -15.64
CA ILE A 243 21.07 -27.15 -16.87
C ILE A 243 20.11 -26.76 -18.01
N GLY A 244 18.89 -26.30 -17.68
CA GLY A 244 17.96 -25.79 -18.69
C GLY A 244 18.52 -24.59 -19.47
N TYR A 245 19.28 -23.72 -18.80
CA TYR A 245 19.92 -22.56 -19.43
C TYR A 245 21.16 -22.93 -20.24
N GLN A 246 21.91 -23.96 -19.83
CA GLN A 246 22.97 -24.53 -20.66
C GLN A 246 22.41 -25.17 -21.94
N ILE A 247 21.32 -25.94 -21.83
CA ILE A 247 20.62 -26.53 -22.99
C ILE A 247 20.08 -25.43 -23.92
N MET A 248 19.51 -24.36 -23.34
CA MET A 248 19.01 -23.22 -24.09
C MET A 248 20.12 -22.51 -24.89
N ALA A 249 21.32 -22.39 -24.32
CA ALA A 249 22.48 -21.88 -25.03
C ALA A 249 22.92 -22.83 -26.16
N TYR A 250 23.03 -24.14 -25.92
CA TYR A 250 23.34 -25.10 -26.99
C TYR A 250 22.31 -25.08 -28.13
N ALA A 251 21.03 -24.86 -27.82
CA ALA A 251 20.00 -24.67 -28.83
C ALA A 251 20.26 -23.40 -29.66
N LEU A 252 20.60 -22.28 -29.00
CA LEU A 252 20.92 -21.02 -29.67
C LEU A 252 22.16 -21.13 -30.56
N GLU A 253 23.22 -21.79 -30.08
CA GLU A 253 24.43 -22.05 -30.85
C GLU A 253 24.13 -22.91 -32.09
N ASN A 254 23.27 -23.92 -31.94
CA ASN A 254 22.86 -24.76 -33.07
C ASN A 254 21.95 -24.03 -34.07
N ILE A 255 21.13 -23.07 -33.61
CA ILE A 255 20.30 -22.23 -34.49
C ILE A 255 21.17 -21.30 -35.34
N THR A 256 22.23 -20.75 -34.74
CA THR A 256 23.01 -19.64 -35.32
C THR A 256 24.34 -20.06 -35.92
N GLY A 257 24.85 -21.24 -35.55
CA GLY A 257 26.20 -21.68 -35.86
C GLY A 257 27.32 -20.90 -35.16
N THR A 258 26.98 -20.08 -34.14
CA THR A 258 27.92 -19.18 -33.42
C THR A 258 27.97 -19.57 -31.94
N THR A 259 29.11 -19.38 -31.27
CA THR A 259 29.23 -19.71 -29.83
C THR A 259 28.45 -18.72 -28.96
N TYR A 260 27.91 -19.17 -27.83
CA TYR A 260 27.14 -18.31 -26.93
C TYR A 260 27.92 -17.07 -26.45
N PRO A 261 29.22 -17.14 -26.08
CA PRO A 261 30.00 -15.96 -25.71
C PRO A 261 30.08 -14.90 -26.82
N ASP A 262 30.21 -15.32 -28.08
CA ASP A 262 30.25 -14.42 -29.23
C ASP A 262 28.90 -13.76 -29.47
N ILE A 263 27.79 -14.51 -29.31
CA ILE A 263 26.43 -13.97 -29.44
C ILE A 263 26.16 -12.96 -28.31
N LEU A 264 26.49 -13.29 -27.06
CA LEU A 264 26.38 -12.37 -25.92
C LEU A 264 27.16 -11.08 -26.17
N SER A 265 28.37 -11.19 -26.72
CA SER A 265 29.20 -10.02 -27.05
C SER A 265 28.55 -9.17 -28.14
N ARG A 266 28.20 -9.79 -29.28
CA ARG A 266 27.66 -9.12 -30.46
C ARG A 266 26.27 -8.50 -30.23
N GLN A 267 25.39 -9.20 -29.52
CA GLN A 267 23.99 -8.77 -29.35
C GLN A 267 23.76 -7.86 -28.15
N LEU A 268 24.58 -7.95 -27.10
CA LEU A 268 24.33 -7.22 -25.86
C LEU A 268 25.50 -6.32 -25.43
N ILE A 269 26.71 -6.88 -25.30
CA ILE A 269 27.86 -6.14 -24.73
C ILE A 269 28.27 -4.98 -25.63
N LEU A 270 28.54 -5.24 -26.92
CA LEU A 270 29.01 -4.22 -27.85
C LEU A 270 27.94 -3.16 -28.16
N PRO A 271 26.66 -3.51 -28.46
CA PRO A 271 25.65 -2.50 -28.78
C PRO A 271 25.31 -1.56 -27.62
N LEU A 272 25.32 -2.07 -26.37
CA LEU A 272 25.03 -1.25 -25.18
C LEU A 272 26.28 -0.59 -24.57
N GLY A 273 27.48 -0.89 -25.08
CA GLY A 273 28.74 -0.35 -24.56
C GLY A 273 29.08 -0.81 -23.14
N LEU A 274 28.84 -2.09 -22.82
CA LEU A 274 29.01 -2.65 -21.48
C LEU A 274 30.48 -2.96 -21.18
N ASN A 275 31.21 -2.01 -20.60
CA ASN A 275 32.67 -2.08 -20.45
C ASN A 275 33.15 -3.02 -19.34
N SER A 276 32.29 -3.38 -18.39
CA SER A 276 32.60 -4.20 -17.23
C SER A 276 31.91 -5.58 -17.26
N THR A 277 31.24 -5.92 -18.37
CA THR A 277 30.48 -7.16 -18.53
C THR A 277 31.24 -8.15 -19.40
N SER A 278 31.42 -9.37 -18.91
CA SER A 278 32.15 -10.42 -19.64
C SER A 278 31.60 -11.81 -19.35
N TYR A 279 31.64 -12.70 -20.37
CA TYR A 279 31.24 -14.10 -20.21
C TYR A 279 32.16 -14.86 -19.26
N ALA A 280 33.47 -14.66 -19.43
CA ALA A 280 34.52 -15.29 -18.63
C ALA A 280 35.12 -14.29 -17.64
N LYS A 281 35.90 -14.82 -16.69
CA LYS A 281 36.70 -14.02 -15.75
C LYS A 281 37.54 -12.97 -16.52
N PRO A 282 37.50 -11.70 -16.13
CA PRO A 282 38.38 -10.66 -16.67
C PRO A 282 39.87 -11.03 -16.57
N ALA A 283 40.64 -10.76 -17.62
CA ALA A 283 42.08 -11.02 -17.64
C ALA A 283 42.83 -10.18 -16.60
N ASN A 284 42.42 -8.91 -16.44
CA ASN A 284 42.85 -8.05 -15.34
C ASN A 284 41.74 -7.98 -14.29
N THR A 285 42.08 -8.27 -13.03
CA THR A 285 41.16 -8.25 -11.89
C THR A 285 41.25 -6.98 -11.05
N ASP A 286 42.04 -5.98 -11.43
CA ASP A 286 42.24 -4.72 -10.68
C ASP A 286 40.92 -3.97 -10.43
N SER A 287 39.96 -4.08 -11.35
CA SER A 287 38.61 -3.50 -11.23
C SER A 287 37.58 -4.44 -10.60
N SER A 288 37.99 -5.62 -10.15
CA SER A 288 37.10 -6.67 -9.64
C SER A 288 37.12 -6.73 -8.12
N ILE A 289 35.96 -6.98 -7.52
CA ILE A 289 35.90 -7.25 -6.08
C ILE A 289 36.17 -8.72 -5.80
N ILE A 290 37.14 -8.97 -4.92
CA ILE A 290 37.51 -10.31 -4.44
C ILE A 290 37.50 -10.24 -2.90
N PRO A 291 36.42 -10.69 -2.24
CA PRO A 291 36.21 -10.48 -0.80
C PRO A 291 37.09 -11.37 0.10
N ASP A 292 37.87 -12.28 -0.50
CA ASP A 292 38.84 -13.15 0.19
C ASP A 292 39.94 -13.55 -0.80
N SER A 293 40.33 -14.82 -0.93
CA SER A 293 41.16 -15.30 -2.05
C SER A 293 40.31 -15.55 -3.30
N PRO A 294 40.87 -15.49 -4.53
CA PRO A 294 40.14 -15.85 -5.74
C PRO A 294 39.48 -17.23 -5.66
N SER A 295 40.18 -18.20 -5.06
CA SER A 295 39.73 -19.59 -4.94
C SER A 295 38.65 -19.80 -3.86
N SER A 296 38.76 -19.16 -2.69
CA SER A 296 37.81 -19.33 -1.58
C SER A 296 36.53 -18.54 -1.82
N SER A 297 36.64 -17.34 -2.41
CA SER A 297 35.48 -16.53 -2.82
C SER A 297 34.73 -17.10 -4.03
N TRP A 298 35.37 -18.03 -4.76
CA TRP A 298 34.95 -18.57 -6.05
C TRP A 298 34.94 -17.53 -7.18
N TYR A 299 35.78 -16.50 -7.05
CA TYR A 299 35.95 -15.54 -8.14
C TYR A 299 36.56 -16.18 -9.39
N ASP A 300 37.48 -17.14 -9.24
CA ASP A 300 38.18 -17.81 -10.34
C ASP A 300 37.58 -19.17 -10.76
N VAL A 301 36.44 -19.55 -10.18
CA VAL A 301 35.73 -20.78 -10.59
C VAL A 301 35.21 -20.64 -12.01
N ASP A 302 35.72 -21.48 -12.90
CA ASP A 302 35.26 -21.61 -14.28
C ASP A 302 34.01 -22.50 -14.33
N THR A 303 32.86 -21.90 -14.67
CA THR A 303 31.57 -22.59 -14.81
C THR A 303 31.42 -23.31 -16.15
N ARG A 304 32.43 -23.25 -17.04
CA ARG A 304 32.44 -23.93 -18.34
C ARG A 304 31.18 -23.57 -19.16
N ASP A 305 30.60 -24.57 -19.80
CA ASP A 305 29.39 -24.45 -20.63
C ASP A 305 28.13 -24.13 -19.80
N GLU A 306 28.19 -24.18 -18.47
CA GLU A 306 27.11 -23.69 -17.59
C GLU A 306 27.16 -22.16 -17.37
N GLY A 307 28.09 -21.46 -18.04
CA GLY A 307 28.18 -20.00 -18.03
C GLY A 307 26.86 -19.24 -18.31
N PRO A 308 25.99 -19.67 -19.25
CA PRO A 308 24.66 -19.07 -19.43
C PRO A 308 23.78 -19.08 -18.16
N ALA A 309 23.98 -20.05 -17.27
CA ALA A 309 23.21 -20.16 -16.05
C ALA A 309 23.77 -19.30 -14.91
N ALA A 310 25.10 -19.12 -14.78
CA ALA A 310 25.71 -18.43 -13.64
C ALA A 310 27.10 -17.79 -13.84
N GLY A 311 27.70 -17.89 -15.03
CA GLY A 311 29.12 -17.61 -15.25
C GLY A 311 29.49 -16.15 -15.46
N ILE A 312 28.53 -15.29 -15.81
CA ILE A 312 28.80 -13.91 -16.27
C ILE A 312 29.29 -13.02 -15.11
N TYR A 313 30.15 -12.07 -15.46
CA TYR A 313 30.64 -10.99 -14.61
C TYR A 313 30.08 -9.67 -15.12
N SER A 314 29.77 -8.72 -14.24
CA SER A 314 29.27 -7.40 -14.62
C SER A 314 29.48 -6.38 -13.50
N SER A 315 29.28 -5.10 -13.83
CA SER A 315 29.21 -4.00 -12.86
C SER A 315 27.78 -3.54 -12.65
N ILE A 316 27.56 -2.76 -11.60
CA ILE A 316 26.23 -2.21 -11.35
C ILE A 316 25.82 -1.16 -12.41
N ALA A 317 26.79 -0.41 -12.97
CA ALA A 317 26.56 0.53 -14.06
C ALA A 317 26.11 -0.17 -15.36
N ASP A 318 26.72 -1.30 -15.70
CA ASP A 318 26.34 -2.09 -16.88
C ASP A 318 24.97 -2.74 -16.70
N LEU A 319 24.68 -3.27 -15.50
CA LEU A 319 23.36 -3.81 -15.18
C LEU A 319 22.27 -2.75 -15.21
N ARG A 320 22.55 -1.52 -14.77
CA ARG A 320 21.65 -0.37 -14.99
C ARG A 320 21.36 -0.18 -16.46
N ARG A 321 22.40 -0.14 -17.31
CA ARG A 321 22.25 0.06 -18.76
C ARG A 321 21.40 -1.03 -19.41
N ILE A 322 21.60 -2.28 -18.99
CA ILE A 322 20.77 -3.42 -19.42
C ILE A 322 19.31 -3.23 -18.98
N GLY A 323 19.06 -2.93 -17.71
CA GLY A 323 17.71 -2.70 -17.18
C GLY A 323 16.98 -1.56 -17.89
N GLN A 324 17.68 -0.47 -18.19
CA GLN A 324 17.18 0.65 -18.99
C GLN A 324 16.79 0.22 -20.40
N SER A 325 17.62 -0.58 -21.08
CA SER A 325 17.33 -1.07 -22.44
C SER A 325 16.03 -1.92 -22.48
N ILE A 326 15.75 -2.66 -21.40
CA ILE A 326 14.53 -3.46 -21.26
C ILE A 326 13.32 -2.55 -21.03
N LEU A 327 13.40 -1.64 -20.05
CA LEU A 327 12.29 -0.74 -19.69
C LEU A 327 11.92 0.27 -20.80
N THR A 328 12.89 0.64 -21.64
CA THR A 328 12.69 1.57 -22.77
C THR A 328 12.38 0.87 -24.10
N TYR A 329 12.40 -0.46 -24.14
CA TYR A 329 12.22 -1.24 -25.37
C TYR A 329 13.28 -0.92 -26.44
N GLU A 330 14.50 -0.59 -26.03
CA GLU A 330 15.54 -0.11 -26.94
C GLU A 330 16.01 -1.20 -27.92
N MET A 331 16.18 -2.42 -27.42
CA MET A 331 16.78 -3.53 -28.20
C MET A 331 15.73 -4.52 -28.72
N LEU A 332 14.60 -4.66 -28.04
CA LEU A 332 13.48 -5.51 -28.43
C LEU A 332 12.26 -4.66 -28.70
N SER A 333 11.44 -5.05 -29.68
CA SER A 333 10.20 -4.32 -29.97
C SER A 333 9.30 -4.24 -28.71
N PRO A 334 8.51 -3.16 -28.54
CA PRO A 334 7.67 -3.02 -27.36
C PRO A 334 6.72 -4.20 -27.13
N SER A 335 6.20 -4.81 -28.21
CA SER A 335 5.32 -5.99 -28.12
C SER A 335 6.05 -7.24 -27.61
N GLN A 336 7.27 -7.47 -28.09
CA GLN A 336 8.09 -8.62 -27.71
C GLN A 336 8.53 -8.51 -26.25
N THR A 337 9.00 -7.34 -25.82
CA THR A 337 9.38 -7.10 -24.42
C THR A 337 8.20 -7.26 -23.49
N ARG A 338 7.03 -6.68 -23.81
CA ARG A 338 5.83 -6.82 -22.97
C ARG A 338 5.36 -8.27 -22.84
N ARG A 339 5.48 -9.07 -23.91
CA ARG A 339 5.16 -10.50 -23.90
C ARG A 339 6.17 -11.31 -23.08
N TRP A 340 7.45 -11.01 -23.23
CA TRP A 340 8.53 -11.65 -22.47
C TRP A 340 8.41 -11.39 -20.96
N MET A 341 8.03 -10.17 -20.58
CA MET A 341 7.76 -9.76 -19.21
C MET A 341 6.35 -10.14 -18.74
N LYS A 342 5.76 -11.25 -19.20
CA LYS A 342 4.52 -11.79 -18.59
C LYS A 342 4.83 -12.99 -17.69
N PRO A 343 4.04 -13.21 -16.62
CA PRO A 343 4.08 -14.47 -15.91
C PRO A 343 3.67 -15.60 -16.85
N LEU A 344 4.39 -16.72 -16.75
CA LEU A 344 4.12 -17.96 -17.48
C LEU A 344 3.56 -19.05 -16.56
N SER A 345 3.80 -18.94 -15.24
CA SER A 345 3.15 -19.76 -14.22
C SER A 345 3.01 -18.99 -12.91
N PHE A 346 1.97 -19.32 -12.15
CA PHE A 346 1.91 -18.96 -10.73
C PHE A 346 2.73 -19.95 -9.90
N THR A 347 3.04 -19.56 -8.67
CA THR A 347 3.56 -20.47 -7.64
C THR A 347 2.49 -20.72 -6.58
N ALA A 348 2.79 -21.58 -5.60
CA ALA A 348 1.92 -21.73 -4.43
C ALA A 348 1.86 -20.49 -3.54
N ASP A 349 2.83 -19.57 -3.65
CA ASP A 349 2.82 -18.28 -2.99
C ASP A 349 2.06 -17.25 -3.85
N PRO A 350 0.95 -16.66 -3.36
CA PRO A 350 0.17 -15.67 -4.12
C PRO A 350 0.93 -14.35 -4.36
N GLN A 351 2.11 -14.17 -3.76
CA GLN A 351 3.00 -13.03 -3.97
C GLN A 351 4.05 -13.27 -5.05
N VAL A 352 4.14 -14.48 -5.63
CA VAL A 352 5.20 -14.84 -6.57
C VAL A 352 4.67 -15.59 -7.78
N ALA A 353 5.09 -15.14 -8.95
CA ALA A 353 4.91 -15.81 -10.24
C ALA A 353 6.26 -16.01 -10.94
N VAL A 354 6.30 -16.91 -11.92
CA VAL A 354 7.50 -17.24 -12.69
C VAL A 354 7.27 -16.88 -14.15
N GLY A 355 8.21 -16.13 -14.73
CA GLY A 355 8.34 -15.84 -16.16
C GLY A 355 9.62 -16.46 -16.72
N ALA A 356 10.14 -15.95 -17.84
CA ALA A 356 11.29 -16.55 -18.54
C ALA A 356 12.54 -15.64 -18.57
N PRO A 357 13.38 -15.52 -17.51
CA PRO A 357 13.42 -16.27 -16.26
C PRO A 357 12.87 -15.50 -15.05
N TRP A 358 12.02 -14.50 -15.28
CA TRP A 358 11.62 -13.57 -14.23
C TRP A 358 11.08 -14.27 -12.98
N GLU A 359 11.65 -13.94 -11.83
CA GLU A 359 11.06 -14.15 -10.51
C GLU A 359 10.16 -12.94 -10.26
N ILE A 360 8.87 -13.05 -10.59
CA ILE A 360 7.94 -11.92 -10.57
C ILE A 360 7.32 -11.84 -9.18
N ALA A 361 7.75 -10.86 -8.39
CA ALA A 361 7.31 -10.68 -7.02
C ALA A 361 6.30 -9.54 -6.91
N ARG A 362 5.32 -9.69 -6.03
CA ARG A 362 4.37 -8.63 -5.71
C ARG A 362 5.06 -7.54 -4.91
N VAL A 363 4.78 -6.29 -5.25
CA VAL A 363 5.36 -5.12 -4.58
C VAL A 363 4.79 -4.98 -3.17
N THR A 364 5.65 -5.14 -2.16
CA THR A 364 5.30 -4.90 -0.75
C THR A 364 5.35 -3.41 -0.45
N SER A 365 4.21 -2.73 -0.53
CA SER A 365 4.11 -1.28 -0.34
C SER A 365 2.76 -0.87 0.26
N THR A 366 2.68 0.36 0.77
CA THR A 366 1.45 0.98 1.29
C THR A 366 0.50 1.47 0.20
N ILE A 367 0.89 1.37 -1.08
CA ILE A 367 0.03 1.78 -2.19
C ILE A 367 -1.22 0.90 -2.28
N ASN A 368 -2.35 1.54 -2.57
CA ASN A 368 -3.65 0.88 -2.60
C ASN A 368 -3.95 0.21 -3.96
N ARG A 369 -2.98 -0.55 -4.51
CA ARG A 369 -3.15 -1.35 -5.74
C ARG A 369 -2.15 -2.51 -5.81
N ALA A 370 -2.50 -3.56 -6.55
CA ALA A 370 -1.56 -4.62 -6.87
C ALA A 370 -0.59 -4.16 -7.96
N SER A 371 0.71 -4.19 -7.66
CA SER A 371 1.79 -3.95 -8.61
C SER A 371 2.85 -5.04 -8.45
N TRP A 372 3.62 -5.27 -9.51
CA TRP A 372 4.57 -6.38 -9.59
C TRP A 372 5.94 -5.89 -10.03
N MET A 373 6.97 -6.48 -9.44
CA MET A 373 8.37 -6.27 -9.80
C MET A 373 8.91 -7.51 -10.50
N TYR A 374 9.63 -7.28 -11.59
CA TYR A 374 10.26 -8.32 -12.40
C TYR A 374 11.68 -8.48 -11.90
N THR A 375 11.93 -9.54 -11.15
CA THR A 375 13.20 -9.71 -10.45
C THR A 375 14.00 -10.89 -10.99
N LYS A 376 15.31 -10.86 -10.79
CA LYS A 376 16.16 -12.03 -10.93
C LYS A 376 17.29 -11.96 -9.91
N GLY A 377 17.31 -12.93 -8.99
CA GLY A 377 18.40 -13.14 -8.05
C GLY A 377 19.58 -13.92 -8.66
N GLY A 378 20.75 -13.77 -8.07
CA GLY A 378 21.93 -14.54 -8.39
C GLY A 378 22.80 -14.81 -7.16
N GLN A 379 23.41 -15.99 -7.12
CA GLN A 379 24.39 -16.33 -6.12
C GLN A 379 25.42 -17.30 -6.71
N LEU A 380 26.71 -17.05 -6.43
CA LEU A 380 27.79 -17.96 -6.75
C LEU A 380 28.97 -17.69 -5.81
N GLY A 381 29.35 -18.69 -5.00
CA GLY A 381 30.37 -18.50 -3.96
C GLY A 381 29.99 -17.39 -2.97
N MET A 382 30.91 -16.45 -2.75
CA MET A 382 30.71 -15.31 -1.85
C MET A 382 30.01 -14.11 -2.51
N TYR A 383 29.42 -14.28 -3.70
CA TYR A 383 28.75 -13.22 -4.45
C TYR A 383 27.24 -13.45 -4.45
N SER A 384 26.48 -12.39 -4.20
CA SER A 384 25.02 -12.37 -4.32
C SER A 384 24.58 -11.12 -5.06
N SER A 385 23.52 -11.24 -5.85
CA SER A 385 23.02 -10.18 -6.71
C SER A 385 21.50 -10.24 -6.82
N LEU A 386 20.89 -9.08 -7.05
CA LEU A 386 19.49 -8.94 -7.43
C LEU A 386 19.33 -7.79 -8.41
N MET A 387 18.62 -8.04 -9.50
CA MET A 387 18.05 -7.01 -10.37
C MET A 387 16.53 -7.05 -10.23
N ALA A 388 15.89 -5.89 -10.13
CA ALA A 388 14.45 -5.72 -10.09
C ALA A 388 14.02 -4.58 -11.03
N LEU A 389 13.02 -4.83 -11.87
CA LEU A 389 12.42 -3.83 -12.76
C LEU A 389 10.96 -3.57 -12.35
N LEU A 390 10.59 -2.30 -12.27
CA LEU A 390 9.29 -1.78 -11.89
C LEU A 390 8.67 -1.05 -13.11
N PRO A 391 8.10 -1.79 -14.08
CA PRO A 391 7.64 -1.20 -15.35
C PRO A 391 6.49 -0.22 -15.19
N ASP A 392 5.65 -0.38 -14.15
CA ASP A 392 4.56 0.55 -13.81
C ASP A 392 5.04 2.00 -13.62
N TRP A 393 6.31 2.19 -13.23
CA TRP A 393 6.91 3.51 -13.00
C TRP A 393 8.19 3.74 -13.82
N GLY A 394 8.57 2.80 -14.69
CA GLY A 394 9.79 2.92 -15.50
C GLY A 394 11.07 3.03 -14.66
N VAL A 395 11.19 2.27 -13.57
CA VAL A 395 12.36 2.31 -12.67
C VAL A 395 12.97 0.93 -12.49
N GLY A 396 14.30 0.86 -12.40
CA GLY A 396 15.04 -0.33 -11.99
C GLY A 396 15.76 -0.13 -10.66
N LEU A 397 15.96 -1.25 -9.96
CA LEU A 397 16.75 -1.37 -8.73
C LEU A 397 17.74 -2.52 -8.92
N THR A 398 19.00 -2.33 -8.54
CA THR A 398 20.01 -3.39 -8.58
C THR A 398 20.83 -3.36 -7.29
N VAL A 399 21.11 -4.54 -6.74
CA VAL A 399 21.99 -4.73 -5.58
C VAL A 399 23.01 -5.81 -5.91
N LEU A 400 24.29 -5.50 -5.76
CA LEU A 400 25.40 -6.43 -5.91
C LEU A 400 26.17 -6.50 -4.60
N ALA A 401 26.45 -7.69 -4.10
CA ALA A 401 27.14 -7.90 -2.83
C ALA A 401 28.23 -8.98 -2.96
N ALA A 402 29.33 -8.79 -2.25
CA ALA A 402 30.43 -9.73 -2.15
C ALA A 402 30.97 -9.79 -0.72
N GLY A 403 31.03 -10.99 -0.14
CA GLY A 403 31.41 -11.22 1.25
C GLY A 403 30.62 -12.34 1.92
N THR A 404 30.95 -12.65 3.17
CA THR A 404 30.28 -13.71 3.94
C THR A 404 28.80 -13.42 4.20
N GLY A 405 28.42 -12.14 4.28
CA GLY A 405 27.03 -11.68 4.47
C GLY A 405 26.30 -11.31 3.18
N ALA A 406 26.84 -11.61 1.99
CA ALA A 406 26.29 -11.14 0.71
C ALA A 406 24.82 -11.54 0.51
N SER A 407 24.42 -12.75 0.91
CA SER A 407 23.03 -13.21 0.82
C SER A 407 22.09 -12.41 1.72
N GLY A 408 22.54 -11.99 2.90
CA GLY A 408 21.77 -11.16 3.82
C GLY A 408 21.53 -9.75 3.28
N VAL A 409 22.55 -9.16 2.64
CA VAL A 409 22.43 -7.86 1.94
C VAL A 409 21.30 -7.92 0.91
N VAL A 410 21.36 -8.92 0.02
CA VAL A 410 20.41 -9.05 -1.09
C VAL A 410 19.02 -9.47 -0.62
N GLY A 411 18.92 -10.18 0.50
CA GLY A 411 17.63 -10.57 1.10
C GLY A 411 16.88 -9.43 1.81
N MET A 412 17.60 -8.43 2.34
CA MET A 412 16.98 -7.39 3.19
C MET A 412 16.89 -6.01 2.53
N ILE A 413 17.97 -5.56 1.87
CA ILE A 413 18.04 -4.19 1.34
C ILE A 413 16.94 -3.91 0.30
N PRO A 414 16.71 -4.75 -0.72
CA PRO A 414 15.76 -4.43 -1.77
C PRO A 414 14.33 -4.23 -1.25
N GLY A 415 13.87 -5.08 -0.34
CA GLY A 415 12.54 -4.95 0.27
C GLY A 415 12.37 -3.66 1.06
N ALA A 416 13.38 -3.30 1.86
CA ALA A 416 13.38 -2.04 2.61
C ALA A 416 13.33 -0.82 1.67
N MET A 417 14.12 -0.83 0.60
CA MET A 417 14.15 0.26 -0.39
C MET A 417 12.82 0.41 -1.13
N VAL A 418 12.26 -0.70 -1.62
CA VAL A 418 10.98 -0.71 -2.35
C VAL A 418 9.84 -0.15 -1.50
N SER A 419 9.84 -0.43 -0.19
CA SER A 419 8.81 0.07 0.74
C SER A 419 8.72 1.60 0.80
N LYS A 420 9.83 2.31 0.56
CA LYS A 420 9.92 3.78 0.55
C LYS A 420 9.88 4.36 -0.86
N LEU A 421 10.51 3.69 -1.81
CA LEU A 421 10.61 4.13 -3.19
C LEU A 421 9.24 4.11 -3.90
N VAL A 422 8.47 3.04 -3.75
CA VAL A 422 7.21 2.87 -4.49
C VAL A 422 6.16 3.93 -4.14
N PRO A 423 5.91 4.27 -2.85
CA PRO A 423 5.02 5.37 -2.52
C PRO A 423 5.46 6.70 -3.14
N ALA A 424 6.77 6.97 -3.19
CA ALA A 424 7.31 8.18 -3.79
C ALA A 424 7.12 8.22 -5.32
N LEU A 425 7.34 7.07 -6.00
CA LEU A 425 7.08 6.92 -7.44
C LEU A 425 5.60 7.10 -7.77
N GLU A 426 4.70 6.54 -6.96
CA GLU A 426 3.26 6.69 -7.13
C GLU A 426 2.82 8.15 -6.93
N GLN A 427 3.40 8.87 -5.97
CA GLN A 427 3.15 10.30 -5.78
C GLN A 427 3.67 11.14 -6.96
N ALA A 428 4.86 10.82 -7.48
CA ALA A 428 5.40 11.49 -8.66
C ALA A 428 4.48 11.30 -9.88
N ALA A 429 4.04 10.07 -10.14
CA ALA A 429 3.09 9.75 -11.21
C ALA A 429 1.77 10.52 -11.05
N LYS A 430 1.21 10.58 -9.83
CA LYS A 430 -0.02 11.35 -9.56
C LYS A 430 0.17 12.85 -9.75
N ARG A 431 1.29 13.42 -9.31
CA ARG A 431 1.57 14.85 -9.45
C ARG A 431 1.68 15.25 -10.92
N GLN A 432 2.43 14.49 -11.71
CA GLN A 432 2.57 14.72 -13.15
C GLN A 432 1.23 14.52 -13.85
N ALA A 433 0.50 13.45 -13.52
CA ALA A 433 -0.81 13.20 -14.10
C ALA A 433 -1.83 14.30 -13.77
N ARG A 434 -1.76 14.92 -12.59
CA ARG A 434 -2.61 16.07 -12.24
C ARG A 434 -2.36 17.27 -13.14
N GLN A 435 -1.11 17.58 -13.39
CA GLN A 435 -0.73 18.70 -14.24
C GLN A 435 -1.15 18.45 -15.69
N SER A 436 -0.86 17.25 -16.19
CA SER A 436 -1.13 16.86 -17.57
C SER A 436 -2.62 16.67 -17.88
N TYR A 437 -3.38 15.96 -17.03
CA TYR A 437 -4.70 15.43 -17.39
C TYR A 437 -5.86 15.92 -16.52
N SER A 438 -5.62 16.53 -15.36
CA SER A 438 -6.75 17.03 -14.55
C SER A 438 -7.31 18.31 -15.14
N GLY A 439 -8.62 18.40 -15.28
CA GLY A 439 -9.29 19.58 -15.79
C GLY A 439 -10.71 19.31 -16.24
N ARG A 440 -11.35 20.40 -16.66
CA ARG A 440 -12.63 20.37 -17.35
C ARG A 440 -12.39 20.46 -18.86
N TYR A 441 -13.12 19.65 -19.61
CA TYR A 441 -13.08 19.59 -21.07
C TYR A 441 -14.49 19.85 -21.59
N GLY A 442 -14.64 20.71 -22.61
CA GLY A 442 -15.94 21.12 -23.12
C GLY A 442 -16.69 22.11 -22.21
N ASP A 443 -18.00 22.24 -22.44
CA ASP A 443 -18.89 23.18 -21.75
C ASP A 443 -19.81 22.50 -20.72
N GLU A 444 -20.91 23.14 -20.29
CA GLU A 444 -21.89 22.55 -19.34
C GLU A 444 -22.80 21.51 -19.98
N ARG A 445 -22.95 21.58 -21.30
CA ARG A 445 -23.88 20.77 -22.07
C ARG A 445 -23.18 19.58 -22.72
N ASN A 446 -21.97 19.79 -23.22
CA ASN A 446 -21.08 18.81 -23.81
C ASN A 446 -19.72 18.95 -23.15
N GLY A 447 -19.52 18.25 -22.03
CA GLY A 447 -18.29 18.39 -21.27
C GLY A 447 -18.03 17.27 -20.28
N MET A 448 -16.79 17.16 -19.84
CA MET A 448 -16.31 16.13 -18.93
C MET A 448 -15.30 16.72 -17.95
N THR A 449 -15.32 16.29 -16.70
CA THR A 449 -14.29 16.63 -15.71
C THR A 449 -13.47 15.40 -15.36
N VAL A 450 -12.16 15.52 -15.53
CA VAL A 450 -11.18 14.47 -15.24
C VAL A 450 -10.30 14.93 -14.07
N ALA A 451 -10.05 14.04 -13.13
CA ALA A 451 -9.21 14.33 -11.96
C ALA A 451 -8.43 13.09 -11.48
N VAL A 452 -7.23 13.32 -10.95
CA VAL A 452 -6.49 12.31 -10.19
C VAL A 452 -6.98 12.30 -8.74
N GLN A 453 -7.47 11.14 -8.28
CA GLN A 453 -7.95 10.91 -6.91
C GLN A 453 -6.91 10.09 -6.13
N ASP A 454 -6.39 10.60 -5.00
CA ASP A 454 -5.21 10.00 -4.36
C ASP A 454 -5.44 8.58 -3.83
N SER A 455 -6.64 8.25 -3.38
CA SER A 455 -6.98 6.94 -2.78
C SER A 455 -7.31 5.85 -3.82
N LEU A 456 -7.27 6.20 -5.09
CA LEU A 456 -8.10 5.59 -6.12
C LEU A 456 -7.29 5.45 -7.44
N PRO A 457 -7.35 4.29 -8.14
CA PRO A 457 -6.52 4.04 -9.33
C PRO A 457 -6.99 4.78 -10.58
N GLY A 458 -6.07 5.13 -11.49
CA GLY A 458 -6.40 5.72 -12.80
C GLY A 458 -6.82 7.19 -12.71
N LEU A 459 -7.20 7.76 -13.85
CA LEU A 459 -7.86 9.07 -13.89
C LEU A 459 -9.35 8.87 -13.61
N GLY A 460 -9.90 9.56 -12.61
CA GLY A 460 -11.33 9.55 -12.33
C GLY A 460 -12.07 10.54 -13.21
N VAL A 461 -13.17 10.11 -13.82
CA VAL A 461 -14.15 11.01 -14.40
C VAL A 461 -15.18 11.32 -13.33
N THR A 462 -15.39 12.61 -13.01
CA THR A 462 -16.28 13.03 -11.92
C THR A 462 -17.60 13.63 -12.42
N SER A 463 -17.63 14.07 -13.68
CA SER A 463 -18.84 14.50 -14.37
C SER A 463 -18.67 14.29 -15.88
N TRP A 464 -19.76 13.95 -16.55
CA TRP A 464 -19.77 13.80 -18.00
C TRP A 464 -21.18 14.09 -18.54
N PHE A 465 -21.29 15.13 -19.35
CA PHE A 465 -22.53 15.56 -20.01
C PHE A 465 -22.38 15.51 -21.52
N PHE A 466 -23.45 15.06 -22.18
CA PHE A 466 -23.58 15.10 -23.64
C PHE A 466 -24.99 15.57 -24.01
N ASP A 467 -25.08 16.65 -24.78
CA ASP A 467 -26.31 17.42 -25.05
C ASP A 467 -27.17 17.68 -23.80
N GLY A 468 -26.52 18.00 -22.67
CA GLY A 468 -27.15 18.32 -21.39
C GLY A 468 -27.68 17.12 -20.61
N ARG A 469 -27.45 15.89 -21.09
CA ARG A 469 -27.78 14.66 -20.35
C ARG A 469 -26.56 14.18 -19.58
N ASP A 470 -26.77 13.75 -18.35
CA ASP A 470 -25.73 13.09 -17.55
C ASP A 470 -25.46 11.69 -18.10
N MET A 471 -24.23 11.46 -18.55
CA MET A 471 -23.82 10.18 -19.10
C MET A 471 -23.65 9.10 -18.04
N PHE A 472 -23.43 9.44 -16.77
CA PHE A 472 -23.36 8.46 -15.69
C PHE A 472 -24.67 7.69 -15.52
N ASP A 473 -25.83 8.34 -15.77
CA ASP A 473 -27.13 7.66 -15.78
C ASP A 473 -27.23 6.61 -16.89
N SER A 474 -26.75 6.94 -18.09
CA SER A 474 -26.76 6.03 -19.24
C SER A 474 -25.82 4.85 -19.02
N ILE A 475 -24.61 5.12 -18.52
CA ILE A 475 -23.62 4.09 -18.18
C ILE A 475 -24.14 3.20 -17.05
N ARG A 476 -24.83 3.74 -16.04
CA ARG A 476 -25.41 2.95 -14.95
C ARG A 476 -26.43 1.94 -15.45
N LEU A 477 -27.33 2.34 -16.34
CA LEU A 477 -28.31 1.42 -16.94
C LEU A 477 -27.62 0.32 -17.74
N MET A 478 -26.57 0.67 -18.48
CA MET A 478 -25.78 -0.26 -19.26
C MET A 478 -25.02 -1.28 -18.39
N VAL A 479 -24.25 -0.81 -17.40
CA VAL A 479 -23.42 -1.66 -16.53
C VAL A 479 -24.27 -2.52 -15.61
N SER A 480 -25.40 -2.00 -15.11
CA SER A 480 -26.30 -2.76 -14.24
C SER A 480 -27.12 -3.83 -15.00
N GLY A 481 -27.20 -3.75 -16.33
CA GLY A 481 -28.07 -4.60 -17.14
C GLY A 481 -29.56 -4.47 -16.78
N SER A 482 -29.97 -3.39 -16.12
CA SER A 482 -31.32 -3.20 -15.59
C SER A 482 -31.94 -1.91 -16.11
N SER A 483 -33.27 -1.90 -16.27
CA SER A 483 -34.01 -0.72 -16.75
C SER A 483 -34.14 0.39 -15.71
N THR A 484 -33.81 0.13 -14.44
CA THR A 484 -33.93 1.09 -13.33
C THR A 484 -32.59 1.50 -12.72
N GLY A 485 -31.51 0.74 -12.95
CA GLY A 485 -30.13 1.05 -12.56
C GLY A 485 -29.93 1.53 -11.12
N SER A 486 -29.59 0.65 -10.18
CA SER A 486 -29.22 1.06 -8.82
C SER A 486 -27.71 1.15 -8.64
N GLY A 487 -27.25 2.15 -7.88
CA GLY A 487 -25.87 2.32 -7.46
C GLY A 487 -25.09 3.40 -8.22
N ASN A 488 -23.98 3.84 -7.61
CA ASN A 488 -23.05 4.83 -8.12
C ASN A 488 -22.02 4.18 -9.04
N VAL A 489 -21.89 4.75 -10.24
CA VAL A 489 -20.89 4.33 -11.22
C VAL A 489 -19.57 5.04 -10.93
N SER A 490 -18.50 4.26 -10.80
CA SER A 490 -17.13 4.74 -10.94
C SER A 490 -16.70 4.58 -12.39
N MET A 491 -16.21 5.65 -13.01
CA MET A 491 -15.61 5.64 -14.34
C MET A 491 -14.14 6.02 -14.23
N ARG A 492 -13.25 5.09 -14.59
CA ARG A 492 -11.80 5.27 -14.48
C ARG A 492 -11.10 5.06 -15.80
N LEU A 493 -10.29 6.03 -16.21
CA LEU A 493 -9.48 5.93 -17.43
C LEU A 493 -8.10 5.35 -17.10
N TYR A 494 -7.69 4.36 -17.89
CA TYR A 494 -6.38 3.73 -17.83
C TYR A 494 -5.65 3.86 -19.17
N PRO A 495 -4.32 4.11 -19.17
CA PRO A 495 -3.56 4.24 -20.41
C PRO A 495 -3.41 2.88 -21.09
N THR A 496 -3.57 2.84 -22.42
CA THR A 496 -3.39 1.60 -23.21
C THR A 496 -1.93 1.36 -23.62
N GLY A 497 -1.11 2.41 -23.59
CA GLY A 497 0.22 2.43 -24.19
C GLY A 497 0.23 2.61 -25.71
N LEU A 498 -0.93 2.76 -26.35
CA LEU A 498 -1.04 3.14 -27.75
C LEU A 498 -0.95 4.67 -27.87
N GLN A 499 -0.04 5.12 -28.73
CA GLN A 499 0.20 6.54 -28.97
C GLN A 499 0.60 6.78 -30.43
N THR A 500 0.28 7.96 -30.94
CA THR A 500 0.79 8.45 -32.23
C THR A 500 1.25 9.89 -32.09
N GLN A 501 2.28 10.28 -32.86
CA GLN A 501 2.66 11.67 -33.01
C GLN A 501 1.94 12.26 -34.23
N THR A 502 1.44 13.49 -34.10
CA THR A 502 0.81 14.23 -35.19
C THR A 502 1.76 15.31 -35.72
N ASP A 503 1.53 15.74 -36.96
CA ASP A 503 2.28 16.79 -37.64
C ASP A 503 2.08 18.15 -36.92
N GLY A 504 2.82 18.33 -35.82
CA GLY A 504 2.67 19.47 -34.90
C GLY A 504 3.26 19.30 -33.51
N LYS A 505 4.01 18.22 -33.24
CA LYS A 505 4.55 17.82 -31.91
C LYS A 505 3.49 17.42 -30.88
N ALA A 506 2.21 17.42 -31.24
CA ALA A 506 1.15 16.94 -30.35
C ALA A 506 1.12 15.40 -30.35
N ARG A 507 1.06 14.81 -29.16
CA ARG A 507 1.00 13.36 -28.95
C ARG A 507 -0.43 12.97 -28.63
N LEU A 508 -0.99 12.05 -29.42
CA LEU A 508 -2.28 11.44 -29.13
C LEU A 508 -2.06 10.15 -28.36
N GLU A 509 -2.75 9.99 -27.24
CA GLU A 509 -2.71 8.79 -26.41
C GLU A 509 -4.10 8.16 -26.32
N SER A 510 -4.17 6.84 -26.48
CA SER A 510 -5.42 6.10 -26.30
C SER A 510 -5.55 5.60 -24.87
N TRP A 511 -6.75 5.80 -24.32
CA TRP A 511 -7.15 5.43 -22.97
C TRP A 511 -8.40 4.56 -23.02
N ARG A 512 -8.55 3.68 -22.02
CA ARG A 512 -9.74 2.84 -21.85
C ARG A 512 -10.43 3.14 -20.53
N ALA A 513 -11.73 3.36 -20.59
CA ALA A 513 -12.59 3.51 -19.42
C ALA A 513 -12.99 2.15 -18.85
N VAL A 514 -12.91 2.02 -17.53
CA VAL A 514 -13.54 0.94 -16.79
C VAL A 514 -14.71 1.52 -16.02
N TYR A 515 -15.87 0.91 -16.18
CA TYR A 515 -17.11 1.29 -15.51
C TYR A 515 -17.49 0.25 -14.46
N GLU A 516 -17.66 0.67 -13.21
CA GLU A 516 -17.98 -0.21 -12.09
C GLU A 516 -19.06 0.39 -11.19
N ILE A 517 -19.98 -0.44 -10.68
CA ILE A 517 -20.94 0.00 -9.66
C ILE A 517 -20.33 -0.27 -8.29
N ILE A 518 -19.93 0.78 -7.58
CA ILE A 518 -19.04 0.69 -6.39
C ILE A 518 -19.78 0.54 -5.06
N ASP A 519 -21.09 0.75 -5.05
CA ASP A 519 -21.99 0.65 -3.89
C ASP A 519 -23.07 -0.43 -4.06
N ALA A 520 -22.96 -1.28 -5.09
CA ALA A 520 -23.84 -2.41 -5.26
C ALA A 520 -23.73 -3.33 -4.04
N ALA A 521 -24.87 -3.75 -3.48
CA ALA A 521 -24.98 -4.67 -2.35
C ALA A 521 -24.57 -6.13 -2.71
N SER A 522 -23.55 -6.29 -3.55
CA SER A 522 -23.00 -7.58 -3.91
C SER A 522 -22.02 -8.04 -2.82
N PRO A 523 -21.97 -9.35 -2.52
CA PRO A 523 -20.92 -9.89 -1.67
C PRO A 523 -19.55 -9.47 -2.21
N PRO A 524 -18.58 -9.09 -1.37
CA PRO A 524 -17.24 -8.75 -1.83
C PRO A 524 -16.66 -9.94 -2.60
N SER A 525 -16.50 -9.77 -3.91
CA SER A 525 -15.85 -10.74 -4.78
C SER A 525 -14.35 -10.47 -4.79
N PRO A 526 -13.49 -11.47 -4.51
CA PRO A 526 -12.05 -11.31 -4.69
C PRO A 526 -11.64 -11.25 -6.17
N TYR A 527 -12.58 -11.46 -7.11
CA TYR A 527 -12.34 -11.49 -8.54
C TYR A 527 -12.40 -10.09 -9.15
N CYS A 528 -11.25 -9.61 -9.62
CA CYS A 528 -11.11 -8.39 -10.40
C CYS A 528 -11.47 -8.70 -11.87
N ALA A 529 -12.67 -8.31 -12.30
CA ALA A 529 -13.26 -8.70 -13.59
C ALA A 529 -13.28 -7.59 -14.66
N SER A 530 -12.68 -6.43 -14.40
CA SER A 530 -12.73 -5.27 -15.31
C SER A 530 -12.19 -5.58 -16.71
N TRP A 531 -11.21 -6.47 -16.82
CA TRP A 531 -10.61 -6.87 -18.08
C TRP A 531 -11.58 -7.58 -19.05
N PHE A 532 -12.69 -8.13 -18.57
CA PHE A 532 -13.75 -8.70 -19.43
C PHE A 532 -14.66 -7.63 -20.04
N GLY A 533 -14.75 -6.44 -19.43
CA GLY A 533 -15.73 -5.41 -19.79
C GLY A 533 -15.23 -4.38 -20.79
N VAL A 534 -13.91 -4.19 -20.90
CA VAL A 534 -13.30 -3.26 -21.87
C VAL A 534 -13.65 -3.69 -23.29
N ASP A 535 -13.98 -2.73 -24.16
CA ASP A 535 -14.39 -2.94 -25.57
C ASP A 535 -15.69 -3.76 -25.76
N SER A 536 -16.40 -4.13 -24.68
CA SER A 536 -17.60 -4.99 -24.78
C SER A 536 -18.83 -4.28 -25.33
N VAL A 537 -18.87 -2.95 -25.27
CA VAL A 537 -19.99 -2.14 -25.78
C VAL A 537 -19.48 -1.17 -26.83
N THR A 538 -19.99 -1.31 -28.05
CA THR A 538 -19.66 -0.44 -29.17
C THR A 538 -20.87 0.37 -29.62
N TYR A 539 -20.66 1.62 -30.03
CA TYR A 539 -21.63 2.46 -30.68
C TYR A 539 -21.08 2.87 -32.05
N GLY A 540 -21.81 2.56 -33.13
CA GLY A 540 -21.31 2.78 -34.49
C GLY A 540 -20.06 1.97 -34.87
N GLY A 541 -19.79 0.87 -34.15
CA GLY A 541 -18.60 0.03 -34.35
C GLY A 541 -17.34 0.48 -33.61
N VAL A 542 -17.44 1.55 -32.81
CA VAL A 542 -16.36 2.08 -31.97
C VAL A 542 -16.74 1.90 -30.49
N SER A 543 -15.79 1.46 -29.67
CA SER A 543 -16.02 1.21 -28.25
C SER A 543 -16.32 2.48 -27.48
N ILE A 544 -17.37 2.47 -26.66
CA ILE A 544 -17.78 3.65 -25.87
C ILE A 544 -16.80 3.99 -24.75
N ASP A 545 -15.95 3.03 -24.38
CA ASP A 545 -14.90 3.15 -23.39
C ASP A 545 -13.57 3.65 -23.97
N GLU A 546 -13.48 3.97 -25.25
CA GLU A 546 -12.27 4.58 -25.83
C GLU A 546 -12.29 6.10 -25.75
N PHE A 547 -11.21 6.63 -25.16
CA PHE A 547 -10.93 8.06 -25.08
C PHE A 547 -9.54 8.34 -25.64
N VAL A 548 -9.42 9.34 -26.51
CA VAL A 548 -8.13 9.79 -27.04
C VAL A 548 -7.81 11.15 -26.46
N ILE A 549 -6.68 11.26 -25.76
CA ILE A 549 -6.22 12.51 -25.14
C ILE A 549 -5.10 13.09 -26.01
N ASP A 550 -5.26 14.34 -26.41
CA ASP A 550 -4.23 15.09 -27.12
C ASP A 550 -3.38 15.91 -26.15
N LEU A 551 -2.06 15.68 -26.20
CA LEU A 551 -1.08 16.38 -25.38
C LEU A 551 -0.28 17.36 -26.24
N SER A 552 -0.10 18.58 -25.74
CA SER A 552 0.86 19.54 -26.31
C SER A 552 2.31 19.13 -26.04
N ALA A 553 3.24 19.86 -26.65
CA ALA A 553 4.68 19.57 -26.55
C ALA A 553 5.24 19.65 -25.11
N ASP A 554 4.59 20.38 -24.22
CA ASP A 554 4.90 20.49 -22.79
C ASP A 554 4.29 19.33 -21.94
N GLY A 555 3.54 18.42 -22.57
CA GLY A 555 2.88 17.29 -21.91
C GLY A 555 1.54 17.64 -21.25
N THR A 556 1.02 18.84 -21.48
CA THR A 556 -0.28 19.29 -20.99
C THR A 556 -1.38 18.84 -21.95
N SER A 557 -2.47 18.25 -21.46
CA SER A 557 -3.61 17.91 -22.33
C SER A 557 -4.28 19.17 -22.86
N GLN A 558 -4.63 19.14 -24.14
CA GLN A 558 -5.33 20.21 -24.86
C GLN A 558 -6.79 19.84 -25.11
N GLY A 559 -7.13 18.55 -25.16
CA GLY A 559 -8.49 18.07 -25.33
C GLY A 559 -8.64 16.58 -25.03
N ILE A 560 -9.88 16.11 -25.10
CA ILE A 560 -10.23 14.69 -25.03
C ILE A 560 -11.27 14.40 -26.12
N THR A 561 -10.99 13.40 -26.96
CA THR A 561 -11.92 12.88 -27.95
C THR A 561 -12.61 11.64 -27.41
N ILE A 562 -13.94 11.63 -27.45
CA ILE A 562 -14.77 10.47 -27.15
C ILE A 562 -14.96 9.72 -28.47
N SER A 563 -14.20 8.64 -28.69
CA SER A 563 -14.11 8.01 -30.01
C SER A 563 -15.46 7.53 -30.53
N ALA A 564 -16.29 6.94 -29.67
CA ALA A 564 -17.60 6.42 -30.08
C ALA A 564 -18.59 7.50 -30.54
N PHE A 565 -18.39 8.75 -30.13
CA PHE A 565 -19.28 9.87 -30.48
C PHE A 565 -18.67 10.78 -31.54
N ASP A 566 -17.44 10.50 -31.98
CA ASP A 566 -16.65 11.38 -32.85
C ASP A 566 -16.67 12.85 -32.37
N THR A 567 -16.57 13.03 -31.05
CA THR A 567 -16.72 14.34 -30.41
C THR A 567 -15.46 14.69 -29.63
N ARG A 568 -14.85 15.83 -29.97
CA ARG A 568 -13.70 16.40 -29.26
C ARG A 568 -14.15 17.46 -28.26
N LEU A 569 -13.68 17.30 -27.02
CA LEU A 569 -13.88 18.25 -25.92
C LEU A 569 -12.58 19.00 -25.67
N GLU A 570 -12.54 20.28 -26.01
CA GLU A 570 -11.37 21.13 -25.75
C GLU A 570 -11.20 21.38 -24.25
N ARG A 571 -9.97 21.39 -23.75
CA ARG A 571 -9.70 21.72 -22.35
C ARG A 571 -10.11 23.16 -22.09
N PHE A 572 -10.91 23.37 -21.05
CA PHE A 572 -11.35 24.70 -20.66
C PHE A 572 -10.14 25.51 -20.15
N GLN A 573 -9.74 26.52 -20.91
CA GLN A 573 -8.79 27.54 -20.49
C GLN A 573 -9.56 28.78 -20.03
N LEU A 574 -9.34 29.21 -18.78
CA LEU A 574 -9.77 30.54 -18.37
C LEU A 574 -8.99 31.57 -19.21
N PRO A 575 -9.63 32.61 -19.77
CA PRO A 575 -8.90 33.73 -20.37
C PRO A 575 -7.92 34.28 -19.34
N ASP A 576 -6.69 34.61 -19.74
CA ASP A 576 -5.65 35.23 -18.89
C ASP A 576 -6.24 36.37 -18.06
N CYS A 577 -6.63 36.06 -16.82
CA CYS A 577 -7.15 37.04 -15.89
C CYS A 577 -5.97 37.51 -15.04
N VAL A 578 -5.66 38.80 -15.18
CA VAL A 578 -4.97 39.62 -14.19
C VAL A 578 -5.38 39.14 -12.80
N ALA A 579 -4.38 38.81 -11.97
CA ALA A 579 -4.54 38.34 -10.61
C ALA A 579 -5.61 39.15 -9.85
N MET A 580 -6.84 38.63 -9.84
CA MET A 580 -7.88 39.02 -8.90
C MET A 580 -7.96 37.90 -7.87
N ASN A 581 -7.53 38.24 -6.66
CA ASN A 581 -7.84 37.50 -5.44
C ASN A 581 -9.35 37.24 -5.41
N THR A 582 -9.75 36.04 -5.78
CA THR A 582 -11.11 35.54 -5.55
C THR A 582 -10.99 34.18 -4.90
N THR A 583 -11.20 34.23 -3.59
CA THR A 583 -11.56 33.16 -2.65
C THR A 583 -11.92 31.83 -3.30
N THR A 584 -10.98 30.89 -3.19
CA THR A 584 -11.23 29.46 -3.31
C THR A 584 -12.22 29.01 -2.25
N SER A 585 -13.29 28.34 -2.67
CA SER A 585 -14.03 27.44 -1.79
C SER A 585 -13.10 26.29 -1.41
N LEU A 586 -12.58 26.34 -0.19
CA LEU A 586 -11.70 25.33 0.38
C LEU A 586 -12.43 23.99 0.52
N PRO A 587 -11.75 22.85 0.23
CA PRO A 587 -12.32 21.52 0.46
C PRO A 587 -12.73 21.38 1.94
N ASN A 588 -13.82 20.62 2.17
CA ASN A 588 -14.41 20.34 3.49
C ASN A 588 -13.53 19.41 4.36
N GLY A 589 -12.22 19.49 4.21
CA GLY A 589 -11.24 18.85 5.08
C GLY A 589 -10.77 19.77 6.19
N VAL A 590 -10.21 19.15 7.22
CA VAL A 590 -9.59 19.79 8.41
C VAL A 590 -8.41 20.74 8.07
N GLU A 591 -8.04 20.86 6.79
CA GLU A 591 -6.77 21.45 6.38
C GLU A 591 -6.74 22.96 6.11
N ALA A 592 -7.84 23.73 6.18
CA ALA A 592 -7.69 25.17 6.39
C ALA A 592 -8.88 25.82 7.09
N THR A 593 -8.70 26.24 8.33
CA THR A 593 -9.60 27.23 8.93
C THR A 593 -9.42 28.55 8.16
N GLY A 594 -10.51 29.04 7.56
CA GLY A 594 -10.53 30.32 6.83
C GLY A 594 -10.36 31.56 7.72
N PHE A 595 -10.17 31.41 9.04
CA PHE A 595 -10.02 32.49 10.00
C PHE A 595 -8.92 32.20 11.05
N SER A 596 -8.35 33.27 11.61
CA SER A 596 -7.40 33.21 12.73
C SER A 596 -8.15 33.39 14.06
N PRO A 597 -8.02 32.46 15.04
CA PRO A 597 -8.68 32.57 16.34
C PRO A 597 -8.26 33.83 17.13
N PHE A 598 -9.17 34.41 17.90
CA PHE A 598 -8.90 35.53 18.80
C PHE A 598 -8.00 35.10 19.96
N LEU A 599 -6.78 35.63 20.03
CA LEU A 599 -5.82 35.30 21.09
C LEU A 599 -6.35 35.63 22.50
N ALA A 600 -6.89 36.84 22.70
CA ALA A 600 -7.25 37.34 24.04
C ALA A 600 -8.39 36.54 24.72
N PRO A 601 -9.55 36.27 24.07
CA PRO A 601 -10.60 35.43 24.65
C PRO A 601 -10.12 34.00 24.92
N ASN A 602 -9.38 33.38 24.00
CA ASN A 602 -8.88 32.02 24.17
C ASN A 602 -7.88 31.91 25.35
N ALA A 603 -7.04 32.92 25.57
CA ALA A 603 -6.13 32.98 26.73
C ALA A 603 -6.88 33.14 28.07
N ILE A 604 -8.01 33.85 28.08
CA ILE A 604 -8.88 33.98 29.27
C ILE A 604 -9.48 32.62 29.64
N PHE A 605 -10.05 31.88 28.68
CA PHE A 605 -10.60 30.55 28.94
C PHE A 605 -9.51 29.55 29.39
N LEU A 606 -8.33 29.59 28.76
CA LEU A 606 -7.18 28.78 29.18
C LEU A 606 -6.80 29.03 30.65
N SER A 607 -6.84 30.29 31.08
CA SER A 607 -6.55 30.68 32.47
C SER A 607 -7.61 30.15 33.44
N PHE A 608 -8.89 30.22 33.07
CA PHE A 608 -9.99 29.66 33.88
C PHE A 608 -9.85 28.14 34.08
N TYR A 609 -9.63 27.37 33.01
CA TYR A 609 -9.48 25.92 33.13
C TYR A 609 -8.21 25.52 33.89
N SER A 610 -7.13 26.30 33.80
CA SER A 610 -5.91 26.07 34.59
C SER A 610 -6.18 26.19 36.10
N ILE A 611 -6.90 27.25 36.51
CA ILE A 611 -7.29 27.48 37.91
C ILE A 611 -8.25 26.38 38.39
N LEU A 612 -9.25 26.05 37.57
CA LEU A 612 -10.24 25.02 37.91
C LEU A 612 -9.62 23.63 38.01
N LEU A 613 -8.63 23.30 37.17
CA LEU A 613 -7.91 22.03 37.23
C LEU A 613 -7.14 21.92 38.54
N LEU A 614 -6.39 22.96 38.92
CA LEU A 614 -5.64 22.99 40.18
C LEU A 614 -6.57 22.83 41.38
N LEU A 615 -7.66 23.60 41.40
CA LEU A 615 -8.66 23.53 42.48
C LEU A 615 -9.28 22.13 42.57
N HIS A 616 -9.63 21.52 41.45
CA HIS A 616 -10.22 20.17 41.44
C HIS A 616 -9.25 19.07 41.82
N VAL A 617 -7.98 19.17 41.43
CA VAL A 617 -6.96 18.21 41.87
C VAL A 617 -6.82 18.25 43.40
N LEU A 618 -6.83 19.45 44.00
CA LEU A 618 -6.82 19.59 45.47
C LEU A 618 -8.07 18.98 46.13
N ILE A 619 -9.25 19.20 45.55
CA ILE A 619 -10.52 18.61 46.01
C ILE A 619 -10.49 17.08 45.87
N ALA A 620 -9.98 16.56 44.75
CA ALA A 620 -9.87 15.12 44.48
C ALA A 620 -8.92 14.42 45.47
N LEU A 621 -7.77 15.04 45.79
CA LEU A 621 -6.86 14.55 46.82
C LEU A 621 -7.51 14.56 48.22
N ARG A 622 -8.34 15.58 48.51
CA ARG A 622 -9.05 15.69 49.79
C ARG A 622 -10.20 14.69 49.95
N PHE A 623 -10.87 14.34 48.85
CA PHE A 623 -12.07 13.48 48.80
C PHE A 623 -11.86 12.24 47.91
N TRP A 624 -10.71 11.57 48.06
CA TRP A 624 -10.26 10.45 47.22
C TRP A 624 -11.25 9.26 47.13
N ARG A 625 -12.21 9.15 48.06
CA ARG A 625 -13.26 8.12 48.04
C ARG A 625 -14.29 8.28 46.91
N PHE A 626 -14.33 9.44 46.23
CA PHE A 626 -15.22 9.72 45.08
C PHE A 626 -14.48 9.68 43.74
N PHE A 627 -13.60 8.68 43.56
CA PHE A 627 -12.77 8.47 42.38
C PHE A 627 -13.50 8.61 41.04
N GLY A 628 -14.68 7.99 40.83
CA GLY A 628 -15.42 8.12 39.57
C GLY A 628 -15.84 9.54 39.22
N TYR A 629 -16.30 10.33 40.21
CA TYR A 629 -16.64 11.74 40.02
C TYR A 629 -15.38 12.58 39.74
N SER A 630 -14.31 12.34 40.50
CA SER A 630 -13.04 13.05 40.34
C SER A 630 -12.38 12.75 38.99
N ILE A 631 -12.44 11.53 38.47
CA ILE A 631 -11.95 11.18 37.13
C ILE A 631 -12.69 11.97 36.07
N GLY A 632 -14.03 11.97 36.11
CA GLY A 632 -14.85 12.70 35.14
C GLY A 632 -14.53 14.20 35.11
N MET A 633 -14.40 14.81 36.30
CA MET A 633 -14.05 16.23 36.42
C MET A 633 -12.62 16.53 35.95
N VAL A 634 -11.61 15.78 36.41
CA VAL A 634 -10.20 16.04 36.06
C VAL A 634 -9.95 15.80 34.58
N CYS A 635 -10.44 14.69 34.01
CA CYS A 635 -10.27 14.39 32.59
C CYS A 635 -11.01 15.42 31.72
N GLY A 636 -12.23 15.80 32.10
CA GLY A 636 -13.01 16.81 31.37
C GLY A 636 -12.33 18.18 31.35
N ILE A 637 -11.84 18.65 32.50
CA ILE A 637 -11.13 19.94 32.60
C ILE A 637 -9.79 19.90 31.84
N LEU A 638 -9.05 18.79 31.92
CA LEU A 638 -7.79 18.62 31.21
C LEU A 638 -7.98 18.67 29.69
N LEU A 639 -9.02 18.02 29.16
CA LEU A 639 -9.32 18.02 27.74
C LEU A 639 -9.76 19.40 27.24
N GLU A 640 -10.57 20.12 28.02
CA GLU A 640 -10.90 21.52 27.74
C GLU A 640 -9.64 22.39 27.73
N LEU A 641 -8.74 22.23 28.71
CA LEU A 641 -7.46 22.95 28.79
C LEU A 641 -6.60 22.70 27.55
N VAL A 642 -6.42 21.44 27.14
CA VAL A 642 -5.68 21.05 25.91
C VAL A 642 -6.34 21.69 24.68
N GLY A 643 -7.67 21.71 24.65
CA GLY A 643 -8.46 22.36 23.62
C GLY A 643 -8.13 23.85 23.44
N TYR A 644 -8.10 24.63 24.53
CA TYR A 644 -7.75 26.05 24.49
C TYR A 644 -6.25 26.29 24.29
N CYS A 645 -5.37 25.41 24.77
CA CYS A 645 -3.95 25.44 24.40
C CYS A 645 -3.78 25.37 22.88
N GLY A 646 -4.50 24.45 22.23
CA GLY A 646 -4.53 24.32 20.78
C GLY A 646 -5.03 25.59 20.07
N LYS A 647 -6.11 26.21 20.57
CA LYS A 647 -6.61 27.48 20.00
C LYS A 647 -5.63 28.66 20.17
N VAL A 648 -4.94 28.76 21.30
CA VAL A 648 -3.91 29.80 21.52
C VAL A 648 -2.70 29.56 20.61
N GLN A 649 -2.24 28.32 20.45
CA GLN A 649 -1.17 27.99 19.50
C GLN A 649 -1.55 28.32 18.05
N LEU A 650 -2.80 28.01 17.66
CA LEU A 650 -3.33 28.28 16.32
C LEU A 650 -3.43 29.78 16.01
N SER A 651 -3.56 30.64 17.03
CA SER A 651 -3.52 32.10 16.86
C SER A 651 -2.12 32.64 16.51
N HIS A 652 -1.06 31.85 16.73
CA HIS A 652 0.33 32.23 16.46
C HIS A 652 0.96 31.49 15.27
N ASN A 653 0.61 30.22 15.03
CA ASN A 653 1.13 29.42 13.92
C ASN A 653 0.06 28.49 13.35
N ARG A 654 -0.16 28.51 12.03
CA ARG A 654 -1.28 27.83 11.34
C ARG A 654 -1.02 26.36 11.03
N ASP A 655 0.14 25.82 11.39
CA ASP A 655 0.62 24.50 10.90
C ASP A 655 0.46 23.35 11.91
N ASN A 656 -0.08 23.58 13.12
CA ASN A 656 -0.25 22.52 14.13
C ASN A 656 -1.71 22.43 14.61
N LYS A 657 -2.50 21.52 14.00
CA LYS A 657 -3.97 21.53 14.08
C LYS A 657 -4.61 20.42 14.92
N ASP A 658 -3.85 19.46 15.42
CA ASP A 658 -4.43 18.23 15.99
C ASP A 658 -4.96 18.38 17.43
N GLY A 659 -4.52 19.40 18.17
CA GLY A 659 -4.82 19.54 19.60
C GLY A 659 -6.20 20.11 19.96
N TYR A 660 -6.77 21.03 19.16
CA TYR A 660 -7.93 21.82 19.60
C TYR A 660 -9.29 21.17 19.32
N ILE A 661 -9.44 20.46 18.19
CA ILE A 661 -10.71 19.81 17.82
C ILE A 661 -10.98 18.64 18.75
N ILE A 662 -9.95 17.86 19.09
CA ILE A 662 -10.06 16.69 19.95
C ILE A 662 -10.38 17.11 21.40
N GLY A 663 -9.62 18.05 21.96
CA GLY A 663 -9.81 18.50 23.34
C GLY A 663 -11.19 19.13 23.60
N LEU A 664 -11.59 20.10 22.77
CA LEU A 664 -12.85 20.82 22.94
C LEU A 664 -14.08 20.01 22.55
N THR A 665 -13.94 18.83 21.96
CA THR A 665 -15.08 17.95 21.65
C THR A 665 -15.27 16.89 22.75
N LEU A 666 -14.17 16.29 23.22
CA LEU A 666 -14.21 15.19 24.18
C LEU A 666 -14.43 15.64 25.63
N GLY A 667 -13.94 16.82 26.03
CA GLY A 667 -13.94 17.26 27.43
C GLY A 667 -15.32 17.22 28.11
N PRO A 668 -16.38 17.76 27.50
CA PRO A 668 -17.69 17.86 28.15
C PRO A 668 -18.43 16.55 28.26
N THR A 669 -18.06 15.55 27.45
CA THR A 669 -18.53 14.18 27.64
C THR A 669 -18.00 13.62 28.96
N PHE A 670 -16.75 13.88 29.32
CA PHE A 670 -16.22 13.50 30.64
C PHE A 670 -16.88 14.31 31.78
N LEU A 671 -17.15 15.61 31.59
CA LEU A 671 -17.87 16.43 32.57
C LEU A 671 -19.32 15.94 32.78
N SER A 672 -19.98 15.43 31.73
CA SER A 672 -21.32 14.87 31.83
C SER A 672 -21.37 13.60 32.69
N SER A 673 -20.33 12.77 32.65
CA SER A 673 -20.23 11.59 33.52
C SER A 673 -20.24 11.97 35.00
N ALA A 674 -19.56 13.07 35.35
CA ALA A 674 -19.54 13.62 36.70
C ALA A 674 -20.93 14.16 37.13
N LEU A 675 -21.67 14.78 36.20
CA LEU A 675 -23.05 15.20 36.39
C LEU A 675 -23.99 14.00 36.64
N TYR A 676 -23.89 12.93 35.84
CA TYR A 676 -24.70 11.72 36.00
C TYR A 676 -24.48 11.02 37.35
N LEU A 677 -23.23 10.98 37.82
CA LEU A 677 -22.88 10.42 39.13
C LEU A 677 -23.44 11.24 40.30
N ASN A 678 -23.52 12.57 40.18
CA ASN A 678 -24.19 13.41 41.19
C ASN A 678 -25.69 13.09 41.29
N ILE A 679 -26.35 12.87 40.14
CA ILE A 679 -27.78 12.55 40.11
C ILE A 679 -28.04 11.14 40.62
N SER A 680 -27.18 10.17 40.32
CA SER A 680 -27.23 8.83 40.94
C SER A 680 -27.10 8.91 42.47
N THR A 681 -26.21 9.78 42.98
CA THR A 681 -26.04 9.99 44.42
C THR A 681 -27.28 10.65 45.04
N LEU A 682 -27.88 11.62 44.35
CA LEU A 682 -29.15 12.22 44.75
C LEU A 682 -30.27 11.17 44.83
N GLN A 683 -30.35 10.27 43.84
CA GLN A 683 -31.35 9.20 43.81
C GLN A 683 -31.16 8.14 44.91
N GLN A 684 -29.93 7.93 45.37
CA GLN A 684 -29.66 7.06 46.50
C GLN A 684 -30.06 7.70 47.83
N ARG A 685 -30.01 9.04 47.94
CA ARG A 685 -30.42 9.78 49.15
C ARG A 685 -31.94 9.93 49.25
N PHE A 686 -32.61 10.24 48.15
CA PHE A 686 -34.07 10.41 48.09
C PHE A 686 -34.72 9.22 47.40
N SER A 687 -35.24 8.26 48.17
CA SER A 687 -35.90 7.06 47.63
C SER A 687 -37.13 7.39 46.77
N SER A 688 -37.81 8.51 47.04
CA SER A 688 -38.91 9.07 46.23
C SER A 688 -38.52 9.39 44.79
N SER A 689 -37.23 9.56 44.52
CA SER A 689 -36.67 9.97 43.24
C SER A 689 -36.18 8.79 42.37
N GLN A 690 -36.30 7.55 42.88
CA GLN A 690 -35.92 6.33 42.17
C GLN A 690 -36.98 5.90 41.16
N PHE A 691 -36.54 5.35 40.04
CA PHE A 691 -37.43 4.70 39.08
C PHE A 691 -37.66 3.23 39.49
N THR A 692 -38.88 2.73 39.34
CA THR A 692 -39.28 1.38 39.81
C THR A 692 -38.51 0.23 39.16
N ARG A 693 -37.94 0.43 37.97
CA ARG A 693 -37.20 -0.58 37.20
C ARG A 693 -35.73 -0.26 36.94
N ILE A 694 -35.25 0.93 37.33
CA ILE A 694 -33.90 1.40 37.02
C ILE A 694 -33.23 1.82 38.32
N SER A 695 -32.20 1.07 38.73
CA SER A 695 -31.40 1.44 39.90
C SER A 695 -30.58 2.71 39.62
N PRO A 696 -30.24 3.51 40.65
CA PRO A 696 -29.45 4.74 40.45
C PRO A 696 -28.09 4.51 39.77
N ARG A 697 -27.46 3.35 40.00
CA ARG A 697 -26.21 2.96 39.33
C ARG A 697 -26.44 2.67 37.86
N LEU A 698 -27.46 1.87 37.54
CA LEU A 698 -27.84 1.58 36.16
C LEU A 698 -28.24 2.84 35.41
N PHE A 699 -28.93 3.79 36.06
CA PHE A 699 -29.27 5.09 35.49
C PHE A 699 -28.02 5.83 35.00
N ALA A 700 -27.02 6.03 35.86
CA ALA A 700 -25.78 6.69 35.45
C ALA A 700 -25.00 5.90 34.39
N SER A 701 -24.90 4.57 34.51
CA SER A 701 -24.20 3.73 33.54
C SER A 701 -24.81 3.78 32.14
N LEU A 702 -26.15 3.85 32.01
CA LEU A 702 -26.82 3.92 30.71
C LEU A 702 -26.44 5.20 29.94
N PHE A 703 -26.40 6.36 30.61
CA PHE A 703 -26.02 7.61 29.96
C PHE A 703 -24.52 7.67 29.67
N ILE A 704 -23.66 7.15 30.56
CA ILE A 704 -22.21 7.05 30.29
C ILE A 704 -21.92 6.16 29.07
N ILE A 705 -22.63 5.02 28.94
CA ILE A 705 -22.48 4.12 27.78
C ILE A 705 -23.02 4.80 26.51
N GLY A 706 -24.15 5.49 26.59
CA GLY A 706 -24.69 6.26 25.47
C GLY A 706 -23.69 7.30 24.97
N ASP A 707 -23.08 8.05 25.88
CA ASP A 707 -22.04 9.02 25.57
C ASP A 707 -20.78 8.38 25.00
N PHE A 708 -20.36 7.22 25.49
CA PHE A 708 -19.25 6.46 24.91
C PHE A 708 -19.53 6.04 23.46
N ILE A 709 -20.75 5.60 23.15
CA ILE A 709 -21.17 5.26 21.78
C ILE A 709 -21.10 6.50 20.89
N CYS A 710 -21.62 7.65 21.35
CA CYS A 710 -21.51 8.92 20.63
C CYS A 710 -20.05 9.31 20.37
N LEU A 711 -19.16 9.11 21.35
CA LEU A 711 -17.72 9.34 21.17
C LEU A 711 -17.09 8.41 20.13
N CYS A 712 -17.53 7.16 20.00
CA CYS A 712 -17.07 6.28 18.93
C CYS A 712 -17.47 6.82 17.55
N PHE A 713 -18.70 7.30 17.39
CA PHE A 713 -19.16 7.93 16.14
C PHE A 713 -18.37 9.20 15.83
N ILE A 714 -18.17 10.06 16.82
CA ILE A 714 -17.44 11.33 16.66
C ILE A 714 -15.94 11.07 16.40
N GLY A 715 -15.33 10.12 17.11
CA GLY A 715 -13.93 9.75 16.94
C GLY A 715 -13.65 9.09 15.60
N CYS A 716 -14.46 8.09 15.22
CA CYS A 716 -14.34 7.46 13.90
C CYS A 716 -14.66 8.45 12.78
N GLY A 717 -15.70 9.27 12.94
CA GLY A 717 -16.06 10.31 11.99
C GLY A 717 -14.96 11.36 11.84
N GLY A 718 -14.32 11.78 12.94
CA GLY A 718 -13.20 12.72 12.92
C GLY A 718 -11.96 12.14 12.24
N SER A 719 -11.61 10.88 12.51
CA SER A 719 -10.54 10.18 11.81
C SER A 719 -10.85 10.01 10.32
N LEU A 720 -12.09 9.65 9.97
CA LEU A 720 -12.52 9.52 8.58
C LEU A 720 -12.56 10.89 7.88
N ALA A 721 -12.94 11.97 8.55
CA ALA A 721 -12.94 13.32 7.99
C ALA A 721 -11.50 13.83 7.77
N ALA A 722 -10.54 13.39 8.60
CA ALA A 722 -9.13 13.66 8.40
C ALA A 722 -8.52 12.83 7.24
N ILE A 723 -8.90 11.56 7.11
CA ILE A 723 -8.37 10.64 6.08
C ILE A 723 -9.06 10.86 4.72
N PHE A 724 -10.34 11.20 4.73
CA PHE A 724 -11.21 11.36 3.56
C PHE A 724 -11.79 12.79 3.52
N ALA A 725 -10.93 13.80 3.54
CA ALA A 725 -11.28 15.23 3.52
C ALA A 725 -12.24 15.67 2.39
N GLU A 726 -12.26 14.95 1.27
CA GLU A 726 -13.13 15.22 0.11
C GLU A 726 -14.47 14.47 0.15
N ASN A 727 -14.65 13.55 1.10
CA ASN A 727 -15.85 12.74 1.24
C ASN A 727 -16.64 13.19 2.49
N PRO A 728 -17.94 13.54 2.36
CA PRO A 728 -18.73 13.98 3.51
C PRO A 728 -18.92 12.90 4.57
N ILE A 729 -18.63 11.62 4.27
CA ILE A 729 -18.89 10.49 5.18
C ILE A 729 -18.28 10.67 6.58
N GLY A 730 -17.10 11.28 6.69
CA GLY A 730 -16.48 11.54 8.00
C GLY A 730 -17.26 12.60 8.78
N VAL A 731 -17.60 13.71 8.13
CA VAL A 731 -18.38 14.82 8.70
C VAL A 731 -19.80 14.34 9.04
N ASP A 732 -20.46 13.61 8.16
CA ASP A 732 -21.80 13.05 8.36
C ASP A 732 -21.83 12.07 9.54
N LEU A 733 -20.78 11.25 9.70
CA LEU A 733 -20.65 10.34 10.83
C LEU A 733 -20.43 11.09 12.15
N MET A 734 -19.65 12.19 12.14
CA MET A 734 -19.52 13.08 13.31
C MET A 734 -20.84 13.75 13.67
N ILE A 735 -21.56 14.30 12.69
CA ILE A 735 -22.88 14.93 12.90
C ILE A 735 -23.86 13.89 13.44
N THR A 736 -23.83 12.66 12.92
CA THR A 736 -24.65 11.56 13.44
C THR A 736 -24.36 11.29 14.92
N GLY A 737 -23.09 11.23 15.31
CA GLY A 737 -22.70 11.10 16.72
C GLY A 737 -23.20 12.26 17.59
N LEU A 738 -23.08 13.50 17.11
CA LEU A 738 -23.56 14.70 17.81
C LEU A 738 -25.08 14.76 17.92
N ALA A 739 -25.82 14.36 16.88
CA ALA A 739 -27.28 14.31 16.89
C ALA A 739 -27.80 13.25 17.87
N VAL A 740 -27.17 12.08 17.91
CA VAL A 740 -27.46 11.03 18.89
C VAL A 740 -27.13 11.52 20.31
N GLN A 741 -26.04 12.27 20.50
CA GLN A 741 -25.70 12.89 21.77
C GLN A 741 -26.76 13.91 22.24
N VAL A 742 -27.28 14.75 21.35
CA VAL A 742 -28.40 15.67 21.66
C VAL A 742 -29.65 14.89 22.07
N LEU A 743 -29.96 13.79 21.39
CA LEU A 743 -31.09 12.92 21.74
C LEU A 743 -30.94 12.35 23.16
N PHE A 744 -29.80 11.75 23.48
CA PHE A 744 -29.53 11.21 24.83
C PHE A 744 -29.57 12.29 25.91
N THR A 745 -28.99 13.47 25.64
CA THR A 745 -29.02 14.61 26.57
C THR A 745 -30.45 15.14 26.77
N THR A 746 -31.29 15.13 25.74
CA THR A 746 -32.71 15.49 25.84
C THR A 746 -33.45 14.53 26.75
N ILE A 747 -33.27 13.22 26.54
CA ILE A 747 -33.87 12.17 27.37
C ILE A 747 -33.40 12.31 28.82
N PHE A 748 -32.12 12.60 29.03
CA PHE A 748 -31.55 12.85 30.35
C PHE A 748 -32.20 14.06 31.04
N CYS A 749 -32.33 15.21 30.37
CA CYS A 749 -32.97 16.40 30.94
C CYS A 749 -34.44 16.15 31.32
N LEU A 750 -35.18 15.38 30.52
CA LEU A 750 -36.56 14.98 30.83
C LEU A 750 -36.62 14.03 32.03
N ALA A 751 -35.69 13.07 32.11
CA ALA A 751 -35.58 12.17 33.25
C ALA A 751 -35.22 12.95 34.52
N LEU A 752 -34.32 13.92 34.43
CA LEU A 752 -33.92 14.78 35.53
C LEU A 752 -35.09 15.62 36.05
N TRP A 753 -35.88 16.22 35.14
CA TRP A 753 -37.10 16.93 35.50
C TRP A 753 -38.09 16.03 36.24
N ALA A 754 -38.27 14.78 35.78
CA ALA A 754 -39.13 13.82 36.45
C ALA A 754 -38.62 13.44 37.86
N ILE A 755 -37.30 13.25 38.01
CA ILE A 755 -36.64 13.00 39.31
C ILE A 755 -36.89 14.18 40.25
N TYR A 756 -36.67 15.42 39.79
CA TYR A 756 -36.86 16.62 40.60
C TYR A 756 -38.31 16.83 40.99
N ARG A 757 -39.26 16.62 40.07
CA ARG A 757 -40.69 16.76 40.37
C ARG A 757 -41.13 15.78 41.45
N ARG A 758 -40.61 14.54 41.44
CA ARG A 758 -40.95 13.52 42.44
C ARG A 758 -40.31 13.79 43.80
N ALA A 759 -39.09 14.31 43.81
CA ALA A 759 -38.31 14.52 45.03
C ALA A 759 -38.47 15.92 45.64
N TRP A 760 -39.20 16.83 45.00
CA TRP A 760 -39.18 18.26 45.31
C TRP A 760 -39.53 18.58 46.76
N GLN A 761 -40.54 17.90 47.31
CA GLN A 761 -40.96 18.11 48.69
C GLN A 761 -39.87 17.69 49.69
N ASP A 762 -39.22 16.55 49.45
CA ASP A 762 -38.14 16.03 50.31
C ASP A 762 -36.89 16.91 50.23
N ILE A 763 -36.56 17.42 49.02
CA ILE A 763 -35.44 18.33 48.78
C ILE A 763 -35.62 19.66 49.55
N LEU A 764 -36.85 20.18 49.56
CA LEU A 764 -37.17 21.41 50.30
C LEU A 764 -37.07 21.19 51.81
N GLN A 765 -37.55 20.04 52.31
CA GLN A 765 -37.44 19.70 53.73
C GLN A 765 -35.99 19.59 54.20
N GLU A 766 -35.09 19.00 53.40
CA GLU A 766 -33.66 18.92 53.72
C GLU A 766 -32.86 20.19 53.38
N LYS A 767 -33.52 21.26 52.89
CA LYS A 767 -32.91 22.53 52.46
C LYS A 767 -31.79 22.34 51.42
N ARG A 768 -31.91 21.34 50.54
CA ARG A 768 -30.91 21.03 49.48
C ARG A 768 -31.29 21.58 48.09
N HIS A 769 -32.25 22.49 48.03
CA HIS A 769 -32.76 23.07 46.78
C HIS A 769 -31.65 23.73 45.93
N LEU A 770 -30.64 24.39 46.54
CA LEU A 770 -29.52 24.99 45.80
C LEU A 770 -28.66 23.96 45.05
N TYR A 771 -28.46 22.77 45.63
CA TYR A 771 -27.72 21.69 44.99
C TYR A 771 -28.46 21.19 43.74
N VAL A 772 -29.78 21.02 43.84
CA VAL A 772 -30.65 20.59 42.74
C VAL A 772 -30.76 21.66 41.65
N ILE A 773 -30.87 22.93 42.03
CA ILE A 773 -30.87 24.05 41.08
C ILE A 773 -29.54 24.10 40.32
N GLY A 774 -28.40 23.94 40.99
CA GLY A 774 -27.11 23.94 40.28
C GLY A 774 -26.91 22.73 39.37
N LEU A 775 -27.39 21.54 39.74
CA LEU A 775 -27.38 20.39 38.82
C LEU A 775 -28.32 20.62 37.61
N ALA A 776 -29.44 21.33 37.78
CA ALA A 776 -30.30 21.75 36.67
C ALA A 776 -29.58 22.74 35.74
N VAL A 777 -28.87 23.73 36.31
CA VAL A 777 -28.05 24.70 35.55
C VAL A 777 -26.94 23.99 34.77
N ALA A 778 -26.22 23.06 35.41
CA ALA A 778 -25.19 22.25 34.74
C ALA A 778 -25.76 21.43 33.57
N SER A 779 -26.95 20.83 33.74
CA SER A 779 -27.63 20.06 32.70
C SER A 779 -28.10 20.95 31.53
N ALA A 780 -28.61 22.14 31.83
CA ALA A 780 -29.01 23.12 30.81
C ALA A 780 -27.81 23.59 29.99
N CYS A 781 -26.68 23.88 30.64
CA CYS A 781 -25.43 24.23 29.96
C CYS A 781 -24.94 23.12 29.03
N LEU A 782 -24.98 21.85 29.48
CA LEU A 782 -24.61 20.70 28.67
C LEU A 782 -25.53 20.56 27.44
N PHE A 783 -26.83 20.79 27.61
CA PHE A 783 -27.81 20.73 26.52
C PHE A 783 -27.58 21.82 25.48
N VAL A 784 -27.40 23.07 25.91
CA VAL A 784 -27.11 24.22 25.01
C VAL A 784 -25.86 23.94 24.18
N ARG A 785 -24.78 23.48 24.83
CA ARG A 785 -23.54 23.11 24.16
C ARG A 785 -23.74 21.99 23.14
N SER A 786 -24.45 20.92 23.52
CA SER A 786 -24.69 19.78 22.63
C SER A 786 -25.46 20.19 21.37
N CYS A 787 -26.48 21.05 21.52
CA CYS A 787 -27.23 21.61 20.40
C CYS A 787 -26.33 22.49 19.51
N TRP A 788 -25.52 23.35 20.13
CA TRP A 788 -24.58 24.20 19.40
C TRP A 788 -23.58 23.37 18.59
N ARG A 789 -22.97 22.32 19.15
CA ARG A 789 -22.01 21.48 18.41
C ARG A 789 -22.61 20.77 17.21
N CYS A 790 -23.85 20.28 17.36
CA CYS A 790 -24.57 19.71 16.23
C CYS A 790 -24.86 20.76 15.14
N ALA A 791 -25.21 21.99 15.54
CA ALA A 791 -25.49 23.09 14.60
C ALA A 791 -24.22 23.65 13.94
N GLU A 792 -23.14 23.85 14.70
CA GLU A 792 -21.83 24.34 14.25
C GLU A 792 -21.28 23.48 13.11
N LEU A 793 -21.29 22.15 13.30
CA LEU A 793 -20.76 21.19 12.34
C LEU A 793 -21.75 20.77 11.25
N SER A 794 -23.02 21.21 11.31
CA SER A 794 -24.03 20.87 10.29
C SER A 794 -23.68 21.34 8.88
N GLY A 795 -22.87 22.41 8.77
CA GLY A 795 -22.33 22.92 7.51
C GLY A 795 -20.89 22.45 7.21
N GLY A 796 -20.38 21.46 7.94
CA GLY A 796 -18.98 21.02 7.90
C GLY A 796 -18.01 21.98 8.59
N PHE A 797 -16.72 21.64 8.56
CA PHE A 797 -15.64 22.40 9.24
C PHE A 797 -15.42 23.82 8.72
N ASN A 798 -15.95 24.14 7.54
CA ASN A 798 -15.88 25.46 6.90
C ASN A 798 -17.26 26.14 6.80
N GLY A 799 -18.27 25.63 7.51
CA GLY A 799 -19.62 26.18 7.48
C GLY A 799 -19.69 27.60 8.09
N PRO A 800 -20.70 28.42 7.74
CA PRO A 800 -20.82 29.80 8.22
C PRO A 800 -20.75 29.93 9.74
N LEU A 801 -21.34 28.98 10.47
CA LEU A 801 -21.37 28.95 11.94
C LEU A 801 -20.01 28.60 12.56
N SER A 802 -19.23 27.71 11.92
CA SER A 802 -17.88 27.33 12.37
C SER A 802 -16.89 28.51 12.33
N SER A 803 -17.15 29.51 11.49
CA SER A 803 -16.33 30.72 11.36
C SER A 803 -16.67 31.82 12.37
N MET A 804 -17.78 31.70 13.12
CA MET A 804 -18.26 32.71 14.06
C MET A 804 -17.77 32.46 15.49
N GLU A 805 -16.49 32.74 15.75
CA GLU A 805 -15.87 32.45 17.05
C GLU A 805 -16.54 33.16 18.25
N GLY A 806 -17.14 34.33 18.04
CA GLY A 806 -17.93 35.01 19.09
C GLY A 806 -19.14 34.19 19.55
N VAL A 807 -19.81 33.50 18.64
CA VAL A 807 -20.97 32.64 18.94
C VAL A 807 -20.51 31.34 19.59
N PHE A 808 -19.37 30.80 19.15
CA PHE A 808 -18.69 29.68 19.80
C PHE A 808 -18.43 29.97 21.29
N PHE A 809 -17.91 31.15 21.64
CA PHE A 809 -17.67 31.48 23.04
C PHE A 809 -18.97 31.52 23.85
N ALA A 810 -20.04 32.11 23.28
CA ALA A 810 -21.31 32.26 23.96
C ALA A 810 -22.06 30.93 24.18
N LEU A 811 -22.01 30.01 23.21
CA LEU A 811 -22.84 28.80 23.20
C LEU A 811 -22.08 27.51 23.51
N ASP A 812 -20.74 27.53 23.51
CA ASP A 812 -19.89 26.40 23.88
C ASP A 812 -19.07 26.68 25.14
N SER A 813 -18.25 27.73 25.09
CA SER A 813 -17.22 28.00 26.10
C SER A 813 -17.81 28.45 27.45
N VAL A 814 -18.68 29.46 27.43
CA VAL A 814 -19.31 29.99 28.65
C VAL A 814 -20.19 28.93 29.34
N PRO A 815 -21.07 28.18 28.64
CA PRO A 815 -21.86 27.13 29.27
C PRO A 815 -21.01 26.08 29.98
N ILE A 816 -19.89 25.64 29.38
CA ILE A 816 -19.04 24.61 29.97
C ILE A 816 -18.20 25.13 31.14
N VAL A 817 -17.75 26.38 31.11
CA VAL A 817 -17.16 27.01 32.30
C VAL A 817 -18.18 27.07 33.43
N VAL A 818 -19.42 27.52 33.17
CA VAL A 818 -20.48 27.59 34.18
C VAL A 818 -20.81 26.20 34.74
N MET A 819 -20.94 25.19 33.87
CA MET A 819 -21.14 23.79 34.27
C MET A 819 -20.00 23.31 35.17
N THR A 820 -18.75 23.55 34.77
CA THR A 820 -17.56 23.11 35.50
C THR A 820 -17.47 23.77 36.86
N VAL A 821 -17.66 25.09 36.95
CA VAL A 821 -17.69 25.83 38.24
C VAL A 821 -18.80 25.30 39.14
N THR A 822 -19.98 25.09 38.57
CA THR A 822 -21.14 24.58 39.32
C THR A 822 -20.87 23.20 39.89
N LEU A 823 -20.34 22.27 39.10
CA LEU A 823 -19.96 20.94 39.56
C LEU A 823 -18.80 21.00 40.58
N THR A 824 -17.83 21.91 40.40
CA THR A 824 -16.75 22.14 41.39
C THR A 824 -17.32 22.46 42.78
N ILE A 825 -18.25 23.42 42.84
CA ILE A 825 -18.83 23.91 44.08
C ILE A 825 -19.77 22.87 44.69
N LEU A 826 -20.53 22.18 43.84
CA LEU A 826 -21.52 21.19 44.22
C LEU A 826 -20.94 19.77 44.31
N HIS A 827 -19.78 19.62 44.96
CA HIS A 827 -19.21 18.30 45.19
C HIS A 827 -20.16 17.43 46.04
N PRO A 828 -20.48 16.19 45.63
CA PRO A 828 -21.52 15.37 46.27
C PRO A 828 -21.24 15.09 47.75
N GLU A 829 -19.98 14.88 48.12
CA GLU A 829 -19.56 14.67 49.52
C GLU A 829 -19.86 15.87 50.44
N LEU A 830 -19.76 17.10 49.94
CA LEU A 830 -19.99 18.33 50.72
C LEU A 830 -21.49 18.62 50.90
N TRP A 831 -22.28 18.29 49.88
CA TRP A 831 -23.69 18.68 49.80
C TRP A 831 -24.69 17.57 50.15
N LEU A 832 -24.29 16.30 50.07
CA LEU A 832 -25.18 15.16 50.32
C LEU A 832 -24.78 14.31 51.54
N ARG A 833 -23.82 14.73 52.38
CA ARG A 833 -23.62 14.15 53.73
C ARG A 833 -24.24 15.01 54.82
N ALA A 834 -25.00 14.34 55.70
CA ALA A 834 -25.36 14.81 57.03
C ALA A 834 -25.49 13.55 57.91
N CYS A 835 -24.57 13.39 58.88
CA CYS A 835 -24.71 12.36 59.92
C CYS A 835 -25.91 12.71 60.81
N LYS A 836 -26.87 11.80 60.98
CA LYS A 836 -27.87 11.91 62.05
C LYS A 836 -27.21 11.45 63.35
N ALA A 837 -27.05 12.36 64.31
CA ALA A 837 -26.77 11.98 65.69
C ALA A 837 -28.07 11.45 66.32
N SER A 838 -28.12 10.14 66.55
CA SER A 838 -29.10 9.52 67.44
C SER A 838 -28.32 8.59 68.36
N SER A 839 -28.38 8.89 69.66
CA SER A 839 -28.01 7.95 70.73
C SER A 839 -26.52 7.55 70.80
N GLY A 840 -25.61 8.54 70.81
CA GLY A 840 -24.22 8.34 71.26
C GLY A 840 -23.32 7.42 70.40
N LYS A 841 -23.80 6.88 69.28
CA LYS A 841 -23.00 6.14 68.30
C LYS A 841 -23.20 6.73 66.91
N LEU A 842 -22.11 7.18 66.31
CA LEU A 842 -22.06 7.65 64.94
C LEU A 842 -22.18 6.44 63.99
N VAL A 843 -23.40 6.06 63.60
CA VAL A 843 -23.60 5.01 62.59
C VAL A 843 -23.67 5.67 61.22
N CYS A 844 -22.54 5.67 60.50
CA CYS A 844 -22.51 6.02 59.08
C CYS A 844 -23.06 4.82 58.29
N ALA A 845 -24.23 4.97 57.66
CA ALA A 845 -24.75 3.95 56.78
C ALA A 845 -23.92 3.89 55.48
N GLY A 846 -23.36 2.72 55.19
CA GLY A 846 -22.97 2.28 53.86
C GLY A 846 -21.49 2.47 53.51
N ASN A 847 -20.75 1.36 53.51
CA ASN A 847 -19.50 1.22 52.75
C ASN A 847 -19.77 1.50 51.27
N TYR A 848 -19.43 2.71 50.81
CA TYR A 848 -19.21 2.98 49.40
C TYR A 848 -17.75 2.69 49.09
N SER A 849 -17.41 1.41 48.96
CA SER A 849 -16.24 0.97 48.21
C SER A 849 -16.64 0.87 46.74
N MET A 850 -16.00 1.67 45.88
CA MET A 850 -15.97 1.41 44.44
C MET A 850 -14.97 0.28 44.23
N GLU A 851 -15.45 -0.97 44.19
CA GLU A 851 -14.73 -2.03 43.48
C GLU A 851 -15.06 -1.86 42.00
N PHE A 852 -14.02 -1.65 41.19
CA PHE A 852 -14.08 -1.63 39.72
C PHE A 852 -14.06 -3.05 39.18
#